data_AF-R6RRK0-F1
#
_entry.id   AF-R6RRK0-F1
#
_cell.length_a   1.000
_cell.length_b   1.000
_cell.length_c   1.000
_cell.angle_alpha   90.00
_cell.angle_beta   90.00
_cell.angle_gamma   90.00
#
_symmetry.space_group_name_H-M   'P 1'
#
loop_
_entity.id
_entity.type
_entity.pdbx_description
1 polymer ?
#
loop_
_entity_poly.entity_id
_entity_poly.type
_entity_poly.pdbx_seq_one_letter_code
_entity_poly.pdbx_strand_id
1 'polypeptide(L)'
;MSFFDKDGNSRHDWNIFLDNFPTIGVFKLPHDSNKAYYDKNVASMLHIEGDNMSKDSFYALLDSLNENQIEGYKNIYMYTAGGETSYIKIKIVYDTDYMLGFVQDVTQIMEARSHKDNAKEYDMLTGMYTRDYFIKRVRSMLSEISGTAQCCMAAIHINGIERVDSELNYDKTALCVATAANAIKRFASDNVIIGVKSYKDFLVFFMQMTKSEISDIMKKMYDAVSRCKLTDEFGNTIETRSEAYTITAGYCWYPSQAATIDMMINYADFALFRAKALGSIKREFSAEEYVAECNSYSDSKLLTGLIDENNFSYCFQPIVSTVDGSVYAYEALMRPKNSSPLEILRIAREHGRLYDIERLTFENVLEIISANRARFGEKKIFINSIPDSMITEYDFNRLCEKYGNIMPQLVIEFTEQADLTGDKIASLRHLFKSKGCMIAIDDYGSGYSNTAAVLSLQPDVIKVDRSLIADINTNVKKQHFLTGIIDFARLNNIKVLAEGVETYDEMSVTIRRGVDYIQGFYTAKPQKEIVPDIPDAVAEQMRMLNMCRPEIKKARDYIVHDGCEEHLDIEKMLSDRYTGVIVESAVAHLYANGCDVMSFVIKTADDSKSHIILENANIKGALRQCIRLGENSDTTLEIKGTDSLSYDGISVPDSSKLLITGNGNLYIDSYRNDGCCIGSSYNDTFGEITIDINGNVELQANGDHGICIGGGVSPCETPIKLLSGNIKMSSTGKDCIGAGSYDGSCGVETGNATIDISCSGDNALAVGSLCGYTDIKADGTTFLIRSLGERAGCIGSLAALDGSTPSRINVKNSTLDLLLKAQCGSAVGCRKTACDTVISDSDITVHVEGDAVAGIGSAEGKGSLLIKNSDIRSSSSSGIYSLDIGFMNKGCIINNSTVNSHLINDPDYHEPSRLMQQN
;
A
#
# COMPACT_ATOMS: atom_id res chain seq x y z
N MET A 1 25.02 51.64 0.52
CA MET A 1 25.21 52.88 -0.28
C MET A 1 24.67 54.04 0.53
N SER A 2 25.48 55.07 0.84
CA SER A 2 25.16 56.07 1.88
C SER A 2 24.24 57.19 1.37
N PHE A 3 23.05 57.31 1.94
CA PHE A 3 22.04 58.34 1.64
C PHE A 3 22.51 59.77 1.94
N PHE A 4 23.43 59.90 2.88
CA PHE A 4 24.05 61.15 3.31
C PHE A 4 25.54 61.19 2.91
N ASP A 5 26.05 62.39 2.67
CA ASP A 5 27.50 62.65 2.57
C ASP A 5 28.17 62.70 3.96
N LYS A 6 29.47 63.01 4.00
CA LYS A 6 30.25 63.06 5.25
C LYS A 6 29.85 64.23 6.16
N ASP A 7 29.23 65.26 5.59
CA ASP A 7 28.80 66.47 6.29
C ASP A 7 27.32 66.39 6.70
N GLY A 8 26.65 65.27 6.37
CA GLY A 8 25.27 64.98 6.76
C GLY A 8 24.21 65.49 5.79
N ASN A 9 24.59 65.98 4.59
CA ASN A 9 23.65 66.41 3.58
C ASN A 9 23.18 65.24 2.71
N SER A 10 21.93 65.29 2.23
CA SER A 10 21.41 64.30 1.29
C SER A 10 22.16 64.35 -0.04
N ARG A 11 22.58 63.18 -0.54
CA ARG A 11 23.28 63.10 -1.84
C ARG A 11 22.39 63.47 -3.01
N HIS A 12 22.98 64.01 -4.08
CA HIS A 12 22.27 64.44 -5.29
C HIS A 12 21.35 63.34 -5.88
N ASP A 13 21.87 62.12 -6.04
CA ASP A 13 21.10 60.99 -6.59
C ASP A 13 19.92 60.61 -5.69
N TRP A 14 20.07 60.76 -4.37
CA TRP A 14 19.00 60.55 -3.40
C TRP A 14 17.94 61.66 -3.50
N ASN A 15 18.35 62.92 -3.69
CA ASN A 15 17.41 64.01 -3.88
C ASN A 15 16.55 63.84 -5.14
N ILE A 16 17.10 63.29 -6.24
CA ILE A 16 16.33 62.94 -7.44
C ILE A 16 15.30 61.84 -7.13
N PHE A 17 15.66 60.84 -6.31
CA PHE A 17 14.70 59.83 -5.85
C PHE A 17 13.58 60.44 -5.00
N LEU A 18 13.91 61.31 -4.04
CA LEU A 18 12.94 61.96 -3.16
C LEU A 18 11.93 62.84 -3.93
N ASP A 19 12.33 63.44 -5.05
CA ASP A 19 11.43 64.20 -5.94
C ASP A 19 10.39 63.31 -6.65
N ASN A 20 10.73 62.04 -6.92
CA ASN A 20 9.82 61.08 -7.57
C ASN A 20 8.98 60.29 -6.56
N PHE A 21 9.38 60.28 -5.27
CA PHE A 21 8.74 59.51 -4.20
C PHE A 21 8.57 60.38 -2.93
N PRO A 22 7.64 61.35 -2.93
CA PRO A 22 7.49 62.31 -1.83
C PRO A 22 7.00 61.67 -0.52
N THR A 23 6.49 60.44 -0.57
CA THR A 23 5.97 59.70 0.59
C THR A 23 7.02 58.84 1.29
N ILE A 24 8.29 58.87 0.85
CA ILE A 24 9.40 58.11 1.46
C ILE A 24 10.53 59.07 1.85
N GLY A 25 11.10 58.88 3.03
CA GLY A 25 12.28 59.58 3.51
C GLY A 25 13.17 58.70 4.38
N VAL A 26 14.40 59.16 4.64
CA VAL A 26 15.39 58.48 5.49
C VAL A 26 15.99 59.45 6.52
N PHE A 27 16.30 58.92 7.69
CA PHE A 27 17.09 59.59 8.72
C PHE A 27 18.26 58.73 9.18
N LYS A 28 19.32 59.37 9.67
CA LYS A 28 20.53 58.76 10.20
C LYS A 28 20.91 59.41 11.53
N LEU A 29 21.14 58.60 12.54
CA LEU A 29 21.69 59.00 13.84
C LEU A 29 23.04 58.31 14.08
N PRO A 30 24.18 58.96 13.77
CA PRO A 30 25.50 58.43 14.10
C PRO A 30 25.70 58.25 15.61
N HIS A 31 26.44 57.22 16.02
CA HIS A 31 26.74 57.00 17.44
C HIS A 31 27.74 58.01 18.00
N ASP A 32 28.63 58.54 17.16
CA ASP A 32 29.72 59.49 17.47
C ASP A 32 29.31 60.98 17.35
N SER A 33 28.08 61.28 16.92
CA SER A 33 27.55 62.63 16.74
C SER A 33 26.36 62.90 17.65
N ASN A 34 26.25 64.14 18.16
CA ASN A 34 25.08 64.60 18.91
C ASN A 34 23.95 65.16 18.03
N LYS A 35 24.01 64.88 16.71
CA LYS A 35 23.03 65.34 15.72
C LYS A 35 22.32 64.17 15.04
N ALA A 36 21.03 64.33 14.82
CA ALA A 36 20.23 63.51 13.91
C ALA A 36 20.17 64.20 12.54
N TYR A 37 20.48 63.45 11.49
CA TYR A 37 20.37 63.89 10.10
C TYR A 37 19.14 63.25 9.47
N TYR A 38 18.40 64.00 8.67
CA TYR A 38 17.21 63.51 8.00
C TYR A 38 17.01 64.27 6.69
N ASP A 39 16.38 63.64 5.72
CA ASP A 39 16.11 64.30 4.44
C ASP A 39 14.87 65.21 4.49
N LYS A 40 14.67 65.98 3.42
CA LYS A 40 13.56 66.91 3.25
C LYS A 40 12.18 66.25 3.36
N ASN A 41 12.06 64.96 2.99
CA ASN A 41 10.79 64.24 3.03
C ASN A 41 10.47 63.83 4.47
N VAL A 42 11.46 63.37 5.25
CA VAL A 42 11.29 63.13 6.70
C VAL A 42 10.96 64.43 7.43
N ALA A 43 11.68 65.52 7.12
CA ALA A 43 11.40 66.83 7.71
C ALA A 43 9.94 67.26 7.45
N SER A 44 9.46 67.06 6.21
CA SER A 44 8.06 67.34 5.86
C SER A 44 7.07 66.43 6.57
N MET A 45 7.28 65.10 6.58
CA MET A 45 6.35 64.13 7.17
C MET A 45 6.21 64.25 8.68
N LEU A 46 7.31 64.58 9.34
CA LEU A 46 7.35 64.69 10.80
C LEU A 46 7.23 66.15 11.28
N HIS A 47 7.03 67.11 10.37
CA HIS A 47 6.92 68.54 10.65
C HIS A 47 8.12 69.09 11.46
N ILE A 48 9.33 68.72 11.05
CA ILE A 48 10.58 69.14 11.69
C ILE A 48 11.18 70.31 10.90
N GLU A 49 11.59 71.38 11.58
CA GLU A 49 12.27 72.51 10.95
C GLU A 49 13.79 72.27 10.82
N GLY A 50 14.36 72.61 9.65
CA GLY A 50 15.79 72.53 9.36
C GLY A 50 16.29 71.13 8.96
N ASP A 51 17.56 71.02 8.54
CA ASP A 51 18.14 69.79 7.96
C ASP A 51 18.79 68.84 9.00
N ASN A 52 18.83 69.24 10.28
CA ASN A 52 19.30 68.41 11.39
C ASN A 52 18.76 68.94 12.72
N MET A 53 18.68 68.07 13.72
CA MET A 53 18.34 68.43 15.10
C MET A 53 19.19 67.67 16.12
N SER A 54 19.10 68.02 17.41
CA SER A 54 19.84 67.30 18.46
C SER A 54 19.35 65.85 18.57
N LYS A 55 20.28 64.93 18.87
CA LYS A 55 19.98 63.50 19.01
C LYS A 55 18.89 63.24 20.06
N ASP A 56 18.97 63.93 21.20
CA ASP A 56 18.00 63.80 22.29
C ASP A 56 16.59 64.28 21.86
N SER A 57 16.50 65.38 21.13
CA SER A 57 15.22 65.88 20.61
C SER A 57 14.61 64.94 19.57
N PHE A 58 15.44 64.32 18.72
CA PHE A 58 14.97 63.36 17.72
C PHE A 58 14.51 62.03 18.37
N TYR A 59 15.20 61.57 19.43
CA TYR A 59 14.73 60.41 20.20
C TYR A 59 13.40 60.68 20.89
N ALA A 60 13.23 61.84 21.53
CA ALA A 60 11.95 62.21 22.13
C ALA A 60 10.79 62.24 21.11
N LEU A 61 11.07 62.66 19.86
CA LEU A 61 10.10 62.60 18.77
C LEU A 61 9.75 61.15 18.40
N LEU A 62 10.74 60.27 18.24
CA LEU A 62 10.52 58.84 17.95
C LEU A 62 9.76 58.14 19.09
N ASP A 63 10.03 58.49 20.34
CA ASP A 63 9.32 57.95 21.49
C ASP A 63 7.84 58.39 21.50
N SER A 64 7.56 59.66 21.17
CA SER A 64 6.17 60.15 21.03
C SER A 64 5.37 59.46 19.92
N LEU A 65 6.05 59.01 18.85
CA LEU A 65 5.46 58.22 17.78
C LEU A 65 5.16 56.79 18.25
N ASN A 66 6.08 56.17 19.01
CA ASN A 66 5.91 54.83 19.56
C ASN A 66 4.69 54.71 20.50
N GLU A 67 4.34 55.77 21.23
CA GLU A 67 3.15 55.80 22.09
C GLU A 67 1.82 55.69 21.30
N ASN A 68 1.84 55.98 19.99
CA ASN A 68 0.67 56.01 19.11
C ASN A 68 0.72 54.96 17.99
N GLN A 69 1.30 53.79 18.26
CA GLN A 69 1.30 52.67 17.31
C GLN A 69 -0.13 52.17 17.06
N ILE A 70 -0.50 51.96 15.79
CA ILE A 70 -1.81 51.40 15.44
C ILE A 70 -1.86 49.91 15.82
N GLU A 71 -2.83 49.54 16.64
CA GLU A 71 -3.07 48.17 17.06
C GLU A 71 -3.27 47.24 15.84
N GLY A 72 -2.56 46.11 15.81
CA GLY A 72 -2.57 45.16 14.69
C GLY A 72 -1.65 45.50 13.51
N TYR A 73 -1.00 46.66 13.49
CA TYR A 73 -0.03 47.04 12.47
C TYR A 73 1.37 47.21 13.06
N LYS A 74 2.33 46.41 12.59
CA LYS A 74 3.72 46.52 13.03
C LYS A 74 4.36 47.76 12.40
N ASN A 75 4.96 48.61 13.24
CA ASN A 75 5.74 49.78 12.83
C ASN A 75 4.94 50.90 12.12
N ILE A 76 3.63 50.97 12.28
CA ILE A 76 2.81 52.08 11.77
C ILE A 76 2.27 52.88 12.96
N TYR A 77 2.49 54.19 12.91
CA TYR A 77 2.21 55.11 14.01
C TYR A 77 1.28 56.21 13.51
N MET A 78 0.30 56.58 14.33
CA MET A 78 -0.50 57.77 14.09
C MET A 78 0.27 58.99 14.62
N TYR A 79 0.46 59.98 13.77
CA TYR A 79 1.17 61.20 14.11
C TYR A 79 0.29 62.41 13.82
N THR A 80 0.09 63.25 14.82
CA THR A 80 -0.68 64.49 14.67
C THR A 80 0.22 65.66 14.97
N ALA A 81 0.48 66.49 13.96
CA ALA A 81 1.30 67.69 14.07
C ALA A 81 0.68 68.81 13.23
N GLY A 82 0.73 70.06 13.72
CA GLY A 82 0.17 71.21 13.00
C GLY A 82 -1.35 71.20 12.75
N GLY A 83 -2.09 70.26 13.34
CA GLY A 83 -3.54 70.08 13.12
C GLY A 83 -3.90 69.06 12.04
N GLU A 84 -2.92 68.44 11.40
CA GLU A 84 -3.11 67.33 10.45
C GLU A 84 -2.71 66.00 11.10
N THR A 85 -3.43 64.93 10.78
CA THR A 85 -3.14 63.57 11.24
C THR A 85 -2.66 62.73 10.06
N SER A 86 -1.45 62.20 10.20
CA SER A 86 -0.81 61.32 9.23
C SER A 86 -0.53 59.96 9.85
N TYR A 87 -0.52 58.92 9.03
CA TYR A 87 -0.09 57.58 9.43
C TYR A 87 1.30 57.31 8.86
N ILE A 88 2.28 57.16 9.74
CA ILE A 88 3.69 57.08 9.39
C ILE A 88 4.22 55.68 9.72
N LYS A 89 4.77 55.00 8.73
CA LYS A 89 5.46 53.73 8.91
C LYS A 89 6.96 53.97 9.08
N ILE A 90 7.54 53.49 10.19
CA ILE A 90 8.96 53.70 10.50
C ILE A 90 9.69 52.37 10.68
N LYS A 91 10.71 52.10 9.87
CA LYS A 91 11.58 50.92 10.01
C LYS A 91 12.98 51.36 10.36
N ILE A 92 13.47 50.92 11.50
CA ILE A 92 14.80 51.26 12.00
C ILE A 92 15.74 50.07 11.80
N VAL A 93 16.92 50.35 11.28
CA VAL A 93 18.05 49.42 11.13
C VAL A 93 19.19 49.95 11.99
N TYR A 94 19.73 49.07 12.83
CA TYR A 94 20.88 49.38 13.68
C TYR A 94 22.15 48.84 13.02
N ASP A 95 23.15 49.70 12.87
CA ASP A 95 24.50 49.36 12.42
C ASP A 95 25.49 49.65 13.57
N THR A 96 26.72 49.14 13.49
CA THR A 96 27.75 49.37 14.51
C THR A 96 28.07 50.85 14.72
N ASP A 97 27.95 51.67 13.67
CA ASP A 97 28.37 53.08 13.71
C ASP A 97 27.21 54.08 13.72
N TYR A 98 25.99 53.66 13.39
CA TYR A 98 24.81 54.53 13.33
C TYR A 98 23.49 53.76 13.38
N MET A 99 22.42 54.48 13.72
CA MET A 99 21.05 54.05 13.53
C MET A 99 20.48 54.69 12.26
N LEU A 100 19.90 53.90 11.36
CA LEU A 100 19.28 54.37 10.12
C LEU A 100 17.78 54.05 10.15
N GLY A 101 16.93 55.06 9.93
CA GLY A 101 15.49 54.87 9.88
C GLY A 101 14.90 55.26 8.54
N PHE A 102 14.00 54.42 8.02
CA PHE A 102 13.17 54.71 6.87
C PHE A 102 11.79 55.10 7.33
N VAL A 103 11.29 56.22 6.81
CA VAL A 103 9.99 56.82 7.15
C VAL A 103 9.15 56.82 5.90
N GLN A 104 7.93 56.30 5.98
CA GLN A 104 6.99 56.30 4.87
C GLN A 104 5.63 56.82 5.32
N ASP A 105 5.09 57.79 4.61
CA ASP A 105 3.70 58.23 4.78
C ASP A 105 2.76 57.21 4.12
N VAL A 106 1.92 56.57 4.93
CA VAL A 106 0.91 55.58 4.53
C VAL A 106 -0.51 56.06 4.79
N THR A 107 -0.70 57.38 4.98
CA THR A 107 -1.99 57.99 5.33
C THR A 107 -3.09 57.60 4.34
N GLN A 108 -2.84 57.73 3.04
CA GLN A 108 -3.81 57.36 2.00
C GLN A 108 -4.19 55.87 2.04
N ILE A 109 -3.27 54.97 2.42
CA ILE A 109 -3.52 53.53 2.53
C ILE A 109 -4.38 53.23 3.75
N MET A 110 -4.14 53.92 4.88
CA MET A 110 -4.89 53.74 6.12
C MET A 110 -6.29 54.38 6.02
N GLU A 111 -6.41 55.52 5.36
CA GLU A 111 -7.69 56.18 5.07
C GLU A 111 -8.54 55.38 4.07
N ALA A 112 -7.92 54.82 3.01
CA ALA A 112 -8.59 53.93 2.07
C ALA A 112 -9.14 52.67 2.75
N ARG A 113 -8.49 52.18 3.81
CA ARG A 113 -8.94 51.04 4.63
C ARG A 113 -10.02 51.43 5.65
N SER A 114 -10.03 52.67 6.12
CA SER A 114 -11.02 53.20 7.07
C SER A 114 -12.38 53.45 6.40
N HIS A 115 -12.40 53.80 5.11
CA HIS A 115 -13.62 54.06 4.36
C HIS A 115 -14.22 52.77 3.76
N LYS A 116 -15.06 52.09 4.55
CA LYS A 116 -15.81 50.88 4.16
C LYS A 116 -16.76 51.04 2.95
N ASP A 117 -17.02 52.26 2.48
CA ASP A 117 -17.93 52.52 1.35
C ASP A 117 -17.26 52.45 -0.04
N ASN A 118 -15.93 52.63 -0.14
CA ASN A 118 -15.23 52.69 -1.44
C ASN A 118 -14.82 51.32 -2.03
N ALA A 119 -14.79 50.25 -1.23
CA ALA A 119 -14.38 48.92 -1.68
C ALA A 119 -15.34 48.26 -2.70
N LYS A 120 -16.56 48.80 -2.85
CA LYS A 120 -17.49 48.38 -3.91
C LYS A 120 -17.13 48.96 -5.28
N GLU A 121 -16.51 50.14 -5.32
CA GLU A 121 -16.23 50.86 -6.56
C GLU A 121 -14.80 50.62 -7.07
N TYR A 122 -13.83 50.54 -6.18
CA TYR A 122 -12.42 50.39 -6.54
C TYR A 122 -11.78 49.12 -5.98
N ASP A 123 -10.96 48.46 -6.79
CA ASP A 123 -10.15 47.31 -6.40
C ASP A 123 -8.98 47.76 -5.51
N MET A 124 -8.79 47.08 -4.36
CA MET A 124 -7.82 47.51 -3.33
C MET A 124 -6.36 47.34 -3.74
N LEU A 125 -6.05 46.45 -4.69
CA LEU A 125 -4.68 46.21 -5.14
C LEU A 125 -4.25 47.21 -6.22
N THR A 126 -5.15 47.49 -7.17
CA THR A 126 -4.85 48.23 -8.40
C THR A 126 -5.37 49.66 -8.40
N GLY A 127 -6.33 49.97 -7.51
CA GLY A 127 -7.05 51.24 -7.48
C GLY A 127 -7.87 51.52 -8.74
N MET A 128 -8.11 50.54 -9.60
CA MET A 128 -9.01 50.65 -10.76
C MET A 128 -10.45 50.31 -10.36
N TYR A 129 -11.42 50.52 -11.26
CA TYR A 129 -12.78 50.12 -10.97
C TYR A 129 -12.87 48.60 -10.73
N THR A 130 -13.68 48.20 -9.74
CA THR A 130 -14.08 46.80 -9.60
C THR A 130 -14.84 46.36 -10.85
N ARG A 131 -14.86 45.05 -11.11
CA ARG A 131 -15.58 44.47 -12.25
C ARG A 131 -17.04 44.94 -12.31
N ASP A 132 -17.74 44.86 -11.19
CA ASP A 132 -19.16 45.21 -11.09
C ASP A 132 -19.40 46.70 -11.38
N TYR A 133 -18.54 47.56 -10.83
CA TYR A 133 -18.65 48.99 -11.06
C TYR A 133 -18.31 49.36 -12.51
N PHE A 134 -17.26 48.76 -13.08
CA PHE A 134 -16.90 48.93 -14.49
C PHE A 134 -18.07 48.57 -15.41
N ILE A 135 -18.69 47.40 -15.21
CA ILE A 135 -19.85 46.95 -15.98
C ILE A 135 -21.02 47.93 -15.83
N LYS A 136 -21.32 48.35 -14.60
CA LYS A 136 -22.39 49.32 -14.31
C LYS A 136 -22.16 50.65 -15.04
N ARG A 137 -20.94 51.18 -14.98
CA ARG A 137 -20.58 52.47 -15.59
C ARG A 137 -20.60 52.41 -17.12
N VAL A 138 -19.99 51.38 -17.71
CA VAL A 138 -19.99 51.21 -19.18
C VAL A 138 -21.41 50.98 -19.70
N ARG A 139 -22.26 50.25 -18.98
CA ARG A 139 -23.67 50.07 -19.34
C ARG A 139 -24.45 51.40 -19.33
N SER A 140 -24.20 52.27 -18.36
CA SER A 140 -24.78 53.63 -18.33
C SER A 140 -24.31 54.44 -19.55
N MET A 141 -23.01 54.44 -19.83
CA MET A 141 -22.44 55.18 -20.97
C MET A 141 -23.02 54.67 -22.30
N LEU A 142 -23.11 53.35 -22.51
CA LEU A 142 -23.72 52.77 -23.72
C LEU A 142 -25.19 53.16 -23.91
N SER A 143 -25.93 53.46 -22.83
CA SER A 143 -27.33 53.91 -22.92
C SER A 143 -27.48 55.38 -23.35
N GLU A 144 -26.44 56.19 -23.16
CA GLU A 144 -26.39 57.61 -23.51
C GLU A 144 -25.85 57.85 -24.93
N ILE A 145 -25.23 56.83 -25.52
CA ILE A 145 -24.61 56.88 -26.85
C ILE A 145 -25.62 56.49 -27.92
N SER A 146 -25.68 57.25 -29.02
CA SER A 146 -26.48 56.87 -30.20
C SER A 146 -25.94 55.55 -30.79
N GLY A 147 -26.82 54.61 -31.14
CA GLY A 147 -26.45 53.25 -31.62
C GLY A 147 -25.61 53.16 -32.91
N THR A 148 -25.11 54.29 -33.42
CA THR A 148 -24.15 54.40 -34.55
C THR A 148 -22.73 54.75 -34.11
N ALA A 149 -22.50 55.14 -32.85
CA ALA A 149 -21.17 55.51 -32.39
C ALA A 149 -20.30 54.27 -32.19
N GLN A 150 -19.09 54.31 -32.76
CA GLN A 150 -18.13 53.21 -32.64
C GLN A 150 -17.44 53.24 -31.27
N CYS A 151 -17.56 52.13 -30.54
CA CYS A 151 -16.87 51.90 -29.27
C CYS A 151 -16.05 50.60 -29.36
N CYS A 152 -15.07 50.44 -28.48
CA CYS A 152 -14.22 49.25 -28.41
C CYS A 152 -14.13 48.73 -26.99
N MET A 153 -14.20 47.40 -26.83
CA MET A 153 -13.87 46.72 -25.58
C MET A 153 -12.60 45.92 -25.79
N ALA A 154 -11.63 46.06 -24.89
CA ALA A 154 -10.44 45.25 -24.85
C ALA A 154 -10.33 44.52 -23.51
N ALA A 155 -10.00 43.23 -23.57
CA ALA A 155 -9.55 42.43 -22.45
C ALA A 155 -8.02 42.33 -22.50
N ILE A 156 -7.35 42.73 -21.43
CA ILE A 156 -5.89 42.82 -21.34
C ILE A 156 -5.40 41.85 -20.27
N HIS A 157 -4.40 41.03 -20.59
CA HIS A 157 -3.71 40.15 -19.66
C HIS A 157 -2.26 40.58 -19.48
N ILE A 158 -1.76 40.59 -18.25
CA ILE A 158 -0.33 40.78 -17.98
C ILE A 158 0.39 39.43 -18.10
N ASN A 159 1.38 39.33 -18.98
CA ASN A 159 2.23 38.15 -19.13
C ASN A 159 3.46 38.24 -18.22
N GLY A 160 3.98 37.08 -17.80
CA GLY A 160 5.28 36.98 -17.11
C GLY A 160 5.19 37.03 -15.59
N ILE A 161 3.99 37.26 -15.03
CA ILE A 161 3.75 37.23 -13.59
C ILE A 161 4.05 35.83 -13.02
N GLU A 162 3.76 34.76 -13.77
CA GLU A 162 3.96 33.37 -13.34
C GLU A 162 5.45 33.04 -13.13
N ARG A 163 6.33 33.63 -13.94
CA ARG A 163 7.78 33.45 -13.80
C ARG A 163 8.30 34.15 -12.55
N VAL A 164 7.70 35.29 -12.21
CA VAL A 164 8.06 36.06 -11.03
C VAL A 164 7.57 35.37 -9.76
N ASP A 165 6.39 34.76 -9.79
CA ASP A 165 5.86 33.94 -8.70
C ASP A 165 6.78 32.74 -8.39
N SER A 166 7.51 32.23 -9.40
CA SER A 166 8.50 31.16 -9.23
C SER A 166 9.87 31.61 -8.72
N GLU A 167 10.21 32.90 -8.87
CA GLU A 167 11.50 33.47 -8.46
C GLU A 167 11.40 34.29 -7.16
N LEU A 168 10.20 34.76 -6.77
CA LEU A 168 9.95 35.72 -5.69
C LEU A 168 8.67 35.40 -4.89
N ASN A 169 8.60 35.80 -3.61
CA ASN A 169 7.46 35.47 -2.72
C ASN A 169 6.14 36.15 -3.16
N TYR A 170 4.98 35.59 -2.76
CA TYR A 170 3.62 36.05 -3.12
C TYR A 170 3.38 37.57 -2.94
N ASP A 171 3.96 38.17 -1.89
CA ASP A 171 3.86 39.62 -1.62
C ASP A 171 4.49 40.47 -2.75
N LYS A 172 5.51 39.95 -3.43
CA LYS A 172 6.15 40.60 -4.58
C LYS A 172 5.34 40.41 -5.86
N THR A 173 4.64 39.29 -6.03
CA THR A 173 3.72 39.05 -7.16
C THR A 173 2.58 40.08 -7.19
N ALA A 174 1.98 40.38 -6.03
CA ALA A 174 0.96 41.42 -5.91
C ALA A 174 1.51 42.82 -6.27
N LEU A 175 2.75 43.12 -5.88
CA LEU A 175 3.42 44.37 -6.26
C LEU A 175 3.67 44.48 -7.77
N CYS A 176 3.95 43.36 -8.46
CA CYS A 176 4.09 43.32 -9.92
C CYS A 176 2.79 43.72 -10.60
N VAL A 177 1.68 43.08 -10.18
CA VAL A 177 0.34 43.36 -10.68
C VAL A 177 -0.01 44.82 -10.43
N ALA A 178 0.20 45.33 -9.22
CA ALA A 178 -0.07 46.72 -8.88
C ALA A 178 0.76 47.71 -9.72
N THR A 179 2.02 47.40 -10.00
CA THR A 179 2.90 48.26 -10.82
C THR A 179 2.44 48.30 -12.29
N ALA A 180 2.16 47.14 -12.88
CA ALA A 180 1.64 47.05 -14.24
C ALA A 180 0.24 47.68 -14.36
N ALA A 181 -0.63 47.47 -13.36
CA ALA A 181 -1.93 48.12 -13.28
C ALA A 181 -1.78 49.64 -13.23
N ASN A 182 -0.89 50.17 -12.38
CA ASN A 182 -0.62 51.61 -12.33
C ASN A 182 -0.13 52.17 -13.68
N ALA A 183 0.66 51.41 -14.44
CA ALA A 183 1.09 51.81 -15.78
C ALA A 183 -0.10 51.89 -16.76
N ILE A 184 -1.03 50.92 -16.70
CA ILE A 184 -2.26 50.91 -17.51
C ILE A 184 -3.24 52.01 -17.07
N LYS A 185 -3.37 52.25 -15.77
CA LYS A 185 -4.31 53.22 -15.17
C LYS A 185 -4.04 54.65 -15.63
N ARG A 186 -2.79 55.00 -15.96
CA ARG A 186 -2.40 56.34 -16.47
C ARG A 186 -3.09 56.73 -17.78
N PHE A 187 -3.66 55.77 -18.50
CA PHE A 187 -4.40 56.01 -19.73
C PHE A 187 -5.92 56.19 -19.51
N ALA A 188 -6.39 56.08 -18.26
CA ALA A 188 -7.78 56.33 -17.93
C ALA A 188 -8.16 57.80 -18.19
N SER A 189 -9.31 58.02 -18.82
CA SER A 189 -9.88 59.34 -19.12
C SER A 189 -11.39 59.23 -19.25
N ASP A 190 -12.09 60.35 -19.50
CA ASP A 190 -13.54 60.32 -19.72
C ASP A 190 -13.97 59.41 -20.89
N ASN A 191 -13.06 59.20 -21.86
CA ASN A 191 -13.27 58.36 -23.03
C ASN A 191 -12.61 56.96 -22.93
N VAL A 192 -11.83 56.71 -21.88
CA VAL A 192 -11.11 55.44 -21.64
C VAL A 192 -11.39 54.99 -20.21
N ILE A 193 -12.31 54.05 -20.07
CA ILE A 193 -12.69 53.48 -18.77
C ILE A 193 -11.90 52.18 -18.58
N ILE A 194 -11.30 52.00 -17.40
CA ILE A 194 -10.46 50.85 -17.08
C ILE A 194 -10.95 50.22 -15.79
N GLY A 195 -11.12 48.89 -15.79
CA GLY A 195 -11.53 48.12 -14.62
C GLY A 195 -10.81 46.79 -14.53
N VAL A 196 -10.81 46.21 -13.32
CA VAL A 196 -10.26 44.88 -13.07
C VAL A 196 -11.26 43.83 -13.54
N LYS A 197 -10.78 42.85 -14.31
CA LYS A 197 -11.55 41.67 -14.72
C LYS A 197 -11.37 40.51 -13.73
N SER A 198 -10.12 40.21 -13.40
CA SER A 198 -9.63 39.26 -12.40
C SER A 198 -8.20 39.64 -11.97
N TYR A 199 -7.54 38.85 -11.13
CA TYR A 199 -6.24 39.18 -10.50
C TYR A 199 -5.20 39.82 -11.45
N LYS A 200 -5.03 39.28 -12.67
CA LYS A 200 -4.05 39.76 -13.68
C LYS A 200 -4.67 40.16 -15.02
N ASP A 201 -6.00 40.23 -15.07
CA ASP A 201 -6.77 40.58 -16.26
C ASP A 201 -7.53 41.90 -16.05
N PHE A 202 -7.57 42.74 -17.08
CA PHE A 202 -8.21 44.05 -17.07
C PHE A 202 -9.17 44.21 -18.24
N LEU A 203 -10.22 45.02 -18.04
CA LEU A 203 -11.10 45.47 -19.11
C LEU A 203 -10.86 46.94 -19.39
N VAL A 204 -10.77 47.29 -20.67
CA VAL A 204 -10.66 48.67 -21.14
C VAL A 204 -11.77 48.94 -22.14
N PHE A 205 -12.57 49.98 -21.86
CA PHE A 205 -13.62 50.45 -22.73
C PHE A 205 -13.22 51.80 -23.34
N PHE A 206 -13.21 51.88 -24.67
CA PHE A 206 -12.91 53.08 -25.43
C PHE A 206 -14.19 53.61 -26.10
N MET A 207 -14.43 54.91 -25.95
CA MET A 207 -15.61 55.59 -26.49
C MET A 207 -15.20 56.86 -27.25
N GLN A 208 -15.89 57.16 -28.36
CA GLN A 208 -15.66 58.38 -29.17
C GLN A 208 -14.21 58.52 -29.68
N MET A 209 -13.57 57.38 -30.01
CA MET A 209 -12.20 57.34 -30.54
C MET A 209 -12.15 56.57 -31.86
N THR A 210 -11.24 56.97 -32.74
CA THR A 210 -10.96 56.28 -34.01
C THR A 210 -10.16 54.99 -33.78
N LYS A 211 -10.19 54.08 -34.76
CA LYS A 211 -9.40 52.83 -34.70
C LYS A 211 -7.89 53.08 -34.53
N SER A 212 -7.37 54.16 -35.14
CA SER A 212 -5.95 54.52 -35.04
C SER A 212 -5.59 54.96 -33.63
N GLU A 213 -6.40 55.84 -33.01
CA GLU A 213 -6.17 56.33 -31.65
C GLU A 213 -6.22 55.19 -30.62
N ILE A 214 -7.19 54.28 -30.75
CA ILE A 214 -7.30 53.10 -29.87
C ILE A 214 -6.07 52.18 -30.04
N SER A 215 -5.66 51.93 -31.28
CA SER A 215 -4.45 51.14 -31.57
C SER A 215 -3.19 51.76 -30.96
N ASP A 216 -3.06 53.08 -31.03
CA ASP A 216 -1.93 53.82 -30.45
C ASP A 216 -1.93 53.78 -28.92
N ILE A 217 -3.10 53.91 -28.27
CA ILE A 217 -3.21 53.78 -26.82
C ILE A 217 -2.85 52.37 -26.37
N MET A 218 -3.37 51.32 -27.01
CA MET A 218 -3.03 49.94 -26.67
C MET A 218 -1.52 49.67 -26.82
N LYS A 219 -0.88 50.24 -27.86
CA LYS A 219 0.59 50.16 -28.01
C LYS A 219 1.32 50.89 -26.89
N LYS A 220 0.88 52.10 -26.52
CA LYS A 220 1.48 52.85 -25.40
C LYS A 220 1.30 52.14 -24.06
N MET A 221 0.16 51.47 -23.84
CA MET A 221 -0.05 50.62 -22.66
C MET A 221 0.97 49.47 -22.64
N TYR A 222 1.18 48.80 -23.77
CA TYR A 222 2.18 47.73 -23.90
C TYR A 222 3.61 48.24 -23.62
N ASP A 223 3.98 49.37 -24.22
CA ASP A 223 5.29 50.00 -24.01
C ASP A 223 5.48 50.45 -22.55
N ALA A 224 4.41 50.90 -21.88
CA ALA A 224 4.46 51.31 -20.49
C ALA A 224 4.69 50.11 -19.56
N VAL A 225 3.98 49.00 -19.78
CA VAL A 225 4.14 47.77 -18.98
C VAL A 225 5.49 47.10 -19.23
N SER A 226 5.95 47.03 -20.47
CA SER A 226 7.28 46.45 -20.82
C SER A 226 8.47 47.23 -20.30
N ARG A 227 8.28 48.50 -19.92
CA ARG A 227 9.30 49.32 -19.26
C ARG A 227 9.20 49.31 -17.74
N CYS A 228 8.18 48.65 -17.16
CA CYS A 228 8.07 48.53 -15.72
C CYS A 228 9.23 47.69 -15.18
N LYS A 229 9.98 48.25 -14.23
CA LYS A 229 10.99 47.52 -13.48
C LYS A 229 10.41 47.12 -12.13
N LEU A 230 10.61 45.86 -11.76
CA LEU A 230 10.38 45.42 -10.40
C LEU A 230 11.30 46.16 -9.46
N THR A 231 10.73 46.71 -8.39
CA THR A 231 11.50 47.28 -7.30
C THR A 231 11.10 46.60 -6.00
N ASP A 232 12.05 46.42 -5.09
CA ASP A 232 11.76 45.99 -3.73
C ASP A 232 11.10 47.12 -2.91
N GLU A 233 10.79 46.85 -1.65
CA GLU A 233 10.24 47.84 -0.71
C GLU A 233 11.17 49.05 -0.47
N PHE A 234 12.38 49.04 -1.02
CA PHE A 234 13.41 50.08 -0.92
C PHE A 234 13.73 50.75 -2.26
N GLY A 235 13.00 50.44 -3.34
CA GLY A 235 13.21 51.04 -4.66
C GLY A 235 14.40 50.45 -5.44
N ASN A 236 15.06 49.39 -4.93
CA ASN A 236 16.12 48.72 -5.67
C ASN A 236 15.52 47.87 -6.77
N THR A 237 16.07 47.96 -7.98
CA THR A 237 15.66 47.09 -9.09
C THR A 237 15.92 45.64 -8.69
N ILE A 238 14.88 44.81 -8.69
CA ILE A 238 15.03 43.36 -8.50
C ILE A 238 15.49 42.80 -9.85
N GLU A 239 16.73 42.31 -9.91
CA GLU A 239 17.25 41.63 -11.09
C GLU A 239 16.58 40.24 -11.23
N THR A 240 15.68 40.10 -12.19
CA THR A 240 15.08 38.81 -12.59
C THR A 240 15.85 38.22 -13.76
N ARG A 241 15.97 36.88 -13.85
CA ARG A 241 16.71 36.21 -14.93
C ARG A 241 15.94 36.16 -16.27
N SER A 242 14.66 36.54 -16.29
CA SER A 242 13.75 36.45 -17.44
C SER A 242 13.14 37.80 -17.84
N GLU A 243 12.78 37.89 -19.13
CA GLU A 243 12.34 39.06 -19.91
C GLU A 243 11.21 39.93 -19.30
N ALA A 244 11.08 41.16 -19.80
CA ALA A 244 10.13 42.19 -19.37
C ALA A 244 8.66 41.74 -19.29
N TYR A 245 7.91 42.31 -18.34
CA TYR A 245 6.45 42.21 -18.27
C TYR A 245 5.82 42.70 -19.57
N THR A 246 4.99 41.91 -20.21
CA THR A 246 4.25 42.36 -21.40
C THR A 246 2.76 42.28 -21.16
N ILE A 247 1.97 42.87 -22.05
CA ILE A 247 0.52 42.65 -22.06
C ILE A 247 0.10 41.99 -23.35
N THR A 248 -0.92 41.14 -23.27
CA THR A 248 -1.65 40.60 -24.42
C THR A 248 -3.06 41.14 -24.40
N ALA A 249 -3.58 41.60 -25.53
CA ALA A 249 -4.91 42.23 -25.63
C ALA A 249 -5.82 41.57 -26.66
N GLY A 250 -7.02 41.17 -26.27
CA GLY A 250 -8.10 40.82 -27.19
C GLY A 250 -9.12 41.95 -27.24
N TYR A 251 -9.66 42.30 -28.41
CA TYR A 251 -10.63 43.39 -28.50
C TYR A 251 -11.73 43.17 -29.54
N CYS A 252 -12.87 43.83 -29.35
CA CYS A 252 -14.02 43.81 -30.27
C CYS A 252 -14.70 45.17 -30.39
N TRP A 253 -15.47 45.35 -31.46
CA TRP A 253 -16.14 46.59 -31.82
C TRP A 253 -17.65 46.57 -31.55
N TYR A 254 -18.16 47.64 -30.95
CA TYR A 254 -19.59 47.93 -30.87
C TYR A 254 -19.96 49.04 -31.86
N PRO A 255 -21.12 48.96 -32.55
CA PRO A 255 -22.08 47.84 -32.53
C PRO A 255 -21.79 46.75 -33.57
N SER A 256 -20.73 46.88 -34.37
CA SER A 256 -20.52 46.04 -35.58
C SER A 256 -20.26 44.56 -35.31
N GLN A 257 -19.71 44.22 -34.14
CA GLN A 257 -19.42 42.83 -33.73
C GLN A 257 -20.22 42.40 -32.51
N ALA A 258 -20.50 43.31 -31.57
CA ALA A 258 -21.24 43.02 -30.34
C ALA A 258 -22.39 44.03 -30.15
N ALA A 259 -23.54 43.55 -29.66
CA ALA A 259 -24.73 44.39 -29.44
C ALA A 259 -24.99 44.75 -27.97
N THR A 260 -24.36 44.05 -27.03
CA THR A 260 -24.49 44.29 -25.58
C THR A 260 -23.11 44.29 -24.91
N ILE A 261 -23.02 44.89 -23.72
CA ILE A 261 -21.80 44.85 -22.91
C ILE A 261 -21.33 43.42 -22.62
N ASP A 262 -22.27 42.51 -22.36
CA ASP A 262 -21.95 41.10 -22.07
C ASP A 262 -21.34 40.41 -23.29
N MET A 263 -21.84 40.70 -24.50
CA MET A 263 -21.22 40.24 -25.74
C MET A 263 -19.84 40.86 -25.96
N MET A 264 -19.69 42.17 -25.69
CA MET A 264 -18.40 42.87 -25.83
C MET A 264 -17.32 42.24 -24.94
N ILE A 265 -17.64 41.99 -23.66
CA ILE A 265 -16.71 41.35 -22.73
C ILE A 265 -16.36 39.95 -23.21
N ASN A 266 -17.37 39.14 -23.58
CA ASN A 266 -17.15 37.76 -24.01
C ASN A 266 -16.32 37.67 -25.30
N TYR A 267 -16.54 38.56 -26.26
CA TYR A 267 -15.81 38.59 -27.53
C TYR A 267 -14.39 39.14 -27.39
N ALA A 268 -14.19 40.15 -26.54
CA ALA A 268 -12.85 40.62 -26.19
C ALA A 268 -12.05 39.53 -25.45
N ASP A 269 -12.67 38.80 -24.51
CA ASP A 269 -12.06 37.67 -23.82
C ASP A 269 -11.72 36.51 -24.76
N PHE A 270 -12.60 36.18 -25.72
CA PHE A 270 -12.29 35.18 -26.75
C PHE A 270 -11.11 35.60 -27.62
N ALA A 271 -11.09 36.86 -28.07
CA ALA A 271 -9.98 37.38 -28.86
C ALA A 271 -8.66 37.33 -28.06
N LEU A 272 -8.72 37.54 -26.74
CA LEU A 272 -7.57 37.43 -25.85
C LEU A 272 -7.09 35.99 -25.72
N PHE A 273 -8.01 35.03 -25.57
CA PHE A 273 -7.70 33.60 -25.58
C PHE A 273 -6.97 33.19 -26.86
N ARG A 274 -7.47 33.62 -28.03
CA ARG A 274 -6.82 33.37 -29.33
C ARG A 274 -5.47 34.08 -29.46
N ALA A 275 -5.35 35.31 -28.96
CA ALA A 275 -4.10 36.05 -28.96
C ALA A 275 -3.00 35.30 -28.18
N LYS A 276 -3.35 34.76 -27.00
CA LYS A 276 -2.43 33.94 -26.19
C LYS A 276 -2.02 32.65 -26.90
N ALA A 277 -2.99 31.91 -27.45
CA ALA A 277 -2.73 30.65 -28.17
C ALA A 277 -1.80 30.84 -29.39
N LEU A 278 -1.87 32.00 -30.06
CA LEU A 278 -1.08 32.33 -31.24
C LEU A 278 0.17 33.16 -30.95
N GLY A 279 0.48 33.45 -29.68
CA GLY A 279 1.61 34.30 -29.30
C GLY A 279 1.53 35.74 -29.83
N SER A 280 0.33 36.24 -30.11
CA SER A 280 0.11 37.60 -30.65
C SER A 280 -0.05 38.62 -29.52
N ILE A 281 0.57 39.80 -29.65
CA ILE A 281 0.46 40.89 -28.66
C ILE A 281 -0.97 41.43 -28.57
N LYS A 282 -1.68 41.53 -29.70
CA LYS A 282 -3.09 41.89 -29.73
C LYS A 282 -3.85 41.16 -30.83
N ARG A 283 -5.15 40.94 -30.65
CA ARG A 283 -6.02 40.33 -31.65
C ARG A 283 -7.42 40.93 -31.62
N GLU A 284 -7.99 41.17 -32.81
CA GLU A 284 -9.39 41.52 -32.97
C GLU A 284 -10.25 40.26 -32.96
N PHE A 285 -11.48 40.36 -32.45
CA PHE A 285 -12.46 39.29 -32.52
C PHE A 285 -12.80 38.88 -33.97
N SER A 286 -12.83 37.56 -34.23
CA SER A 286 -13.34 36.95 -35.47
C SER A 286 -14.49 36.00 -35.13
N ALA A 287 -15.62 36.15 -35.82
CA ALA A 287 -16.78 35.29 -35.64
C ALA A 287 -16.51 33.86 -36.14
N GLU A 288 -15.73 33.71 -37.21
CA GLU A 288 -15.32 32.42 -37.77
C GLU A 288 -14.46 31.64 -36.77
N GLU A 289 -13.47 32.30 -36.16
CA GLU A 289 -12.65 31.69 -35.10
C GLU A 289 -13.48 31.34 -33.87
N TYR A 290 -14.43 32.21 -33.47
CA TYR A 290 -15.31 31.98 -32.33
C TYR A 290 -16.13 30.69 -32.46
N VAL A 291 -16.66 30.42 -33.66
CA VAL A 291 -17.42 29.19 -33.92
C VAL A 291 -16.50 27.97 -33.95
N ALA A 292 -15.30 28.09 -34.55
CA ALA A 292 -14.36 26.98 -34.68
C ALA A 292 -13.76 26.53 -33.33
N GLU A 293 -13.59 27.46 -32.39
CA GLU A 293 -12.84 27.26 -31.14
C GLU A 293 -13.74 27.38 -29.89
N CYS A 294 -15.06 27.34 -30.06
CA CYS A 294 -16.03 27.58 -28.99
C CYS A 294 -15.87 26.60 -27.81
N ASN A 295 -15.56 25.33 -28.09
CA ASN A 295 -15.35 24.31 -27.06
C ASN A 295 -14.07 24.57 -26.27
N SER A 296 -12.94 24.78 -26.95
CA SER A 296 -11.65 25.06 -26.31
C SER A 296 -11.69 26.34 -25.48
N TYR A 297 -12.36 27.38 -25.98
CA TYR A 297 -12.60 28.61 -25.21
C TYR A 297 -13.47 28.38 -23.97
N SER A 298 -14.52 27.57 -24.08
CA SER A 298 -15.40 27.24 -22.95
C SER A 298 -14.64 26.45 -21.87
N ASP A 299 -13.82 25.47 -22.28
CA ASP A 299 -12.94 24.69 -21.41
C ASP A 299 -11.91 25.60 -20.69
N SER A 300 -11.27 26.51 -21.43
CA SER A 300 -10.34 27.50 -20.87
C SER A 300 -11.00 28.42 -19.83
N LYS A 301 -12.22 28.87 -20.11
CA LYS A 301 -13.00 29.74 -19.21
C LYS A 301 -13.44 29.01 -17.95
N LEU A 302 -13.90 27.76 -18.08
CA LEU A 302 -14.22 26.89 -16.95
C LEU A 302 -13.01 26.72 -16.03
N LEU A 303 -11.86 26.35 -16.61
CA LEU A 303 -10.62 26.14 -15.86
C LEU A 303 -10.13 27.42 -15.17
N THR A 304 -10.16 28.55 -15.88
CA THR A 304 -9.74 29.84 -15.32
C THR A 304 -10.65 30.26 -14.17
N GLY A 305 -11.97 30.10 -14.30
CA GLY A 305 -12.90 30.39 -13.20
C GLY A 305 -12.69 29.48 -11.99
N LEU A 306 -12.37 28.20 -12.19
CA LEU A 306 -12.06 27.28 -11.08
C LEU A 306 -10.77 27.67 -10.34
N ILE A 307 -9.72 28.04 -11.07
CA ILE A 307 -8.41 28.43 -10.52
C ILE A 307 -8.49 29.80 -9.84
N ASP A 308 -9.00 30.82 -10.53
CA ASP A 308 -9.01 32.21 -10.04
C ASP A 308 -9.91 32.37 -8.81
N GLU A 309 -11.04 31.68 -8.75
CA GLU A 309 -11.95 31.69 -7.61
C GLU A 309 -11.61 30.62 -6.56
N ASN A 310 -10.57 29.81 -6.80
CA ASN A 310 -10.22 28.63 -6.00
C ASN A 310 -11.44 27.75 -5.64
N ASN A 311 -12.29 27.46 -6.63
CA ASN A 311 -13.55 26.73 -6.47
C ASN A 311 -13.33 25.19 -6.43
N PHE A 312 -12.31 24.76 -5.69
CA PHE A 312 -12.03 23.36 -5.42
C PHE A 312 -12.53 23.02 -4.02
N SER A 313 -13.29 21.93 -3.93
CA SER A 313 -13.61 21.32 -2.64
C SER A 313 -12.94 19.95 -2.54
N TYR A 314 -12.83 19.41 -1.33
CA TYR A 314 -12.18 18.12 -1.10
C TYR A 314 -13.09 17.24 -0.26
N CYS A 315 -13.16 15.98 -0.64
CA CYS A 315 -13.65 14.90 0.22
C CYS A 315 -12.46 14.13 0.76
N PHE A 316 -12.63 13.52 1.93
CA PHE A 316 -11.63 12.69 2.57
C PHE A 316 -12.17 11.26 2.66
N GLN A 317 -11.39 10.28 2.22
CA GLN A 317 -11.75 8.88 2.38
C GLN A 317 -10.84 8.20 3.41
N PRO A 318 -11.39 7.56 4.46
CA PRO A 318 -10.60 6.84 5.43
C PRO A 318 -9.83 5.66 4.82
N ILE A 319 -8.56 5.55 5.20
CA ILE A 319 -7.68 4.41 5.00
C ILE A 319 -7.52 3.72 6.36
N VAL A 320 -7.83 2.44 6.43
CA VAL A 320 -8.02 1.72 7.69
C VAL A 320 -6.93 0.69 7.91
N SER A 321 -6.42 0.61 9.14
CA SER A 321 -5.54 -0.45 9.60
C SER A 321 -6.25 -1.80 9.58
N THR A 322 -5.65 -2.79 8.91
CA THR A 322 -6.18 -4.17 8.93
C THR A 322 -6.03 -4.86 10.28
N VAL A 323 -5.25 -4.28 11.20
CA VAL A 323 -4.96 -4.88 12.50
C VAL A 323 -6.15 -4.80 13.44
N ASP A 324 -6.77 -3.62 13.53
CA ASP A 324 -7.75 -3.29 14.56
C ASP A 324 -8.98 -2.54 14.04
N GLY A 325 -9.01 -2.21 12.75
CA GLY A 325 -10.06 -1.40 12.13
C GLY A 325 -9.94 0.09 12.44
N SER A 326 -8.85 0.55 13.04
CA SER A 326 -8.64 1.99 13.30
C SER A 326 -8.34 2.75 12.01
N VAL A 327 -8.87 3.95 11.86
CA VAL A 327 -8.51 4.84 10.74
C VAL A 327 -7.05 5.21 10.87
N TYR A 328 -6.20 4.85 9.90
CA TYR A 328 -4.77 5.16 9.88
C TYR A 328 -4.51 6.51 9.19
N ALA A 329 -5.22 6.75 8.09
CA ALA A 329 -5.00 7.89 7.22
C ALA A 329 -6.29 8.31 6.50
N TYR A 330 -6.21 9.42 5.76
CA TYR A 330 -7.25 9.86 4.84
C TYR A 330 -6.65 10.18 3.46
N GLU A 331 -7.32 9.78 2.40
CA GLU A 331 -7.01 10.26 1.04
C GLU A 331 -7.82 11.53 0.74
N ALA A 332 -7.12 12.60 0.34
CA ALA A 332 -7.72 13.86 -0.06
C ALA A 332 -8.10 13.83 -1.54
N LEU A 333 -9.41 13.82 -1.81
CA LEU A 333 -9.97 13.66 -3.15
C LEU A 333 -10.60 14.98 -3.63
N MET A 334 -10.00 15.59 -4.66
CA MET A 334 -10.49 16.83 -5.26
C MET A 334 -11.92 16.67 -5.83
N ARG A 335 -12.74 17.69 -5.64
CA ARG A 335 -14.12 17.82 -6.13
C ARG A 335 -14.29 19.23 -6.71
N PRO A 336 -13.97 19.41 -8.01
CA PRO A 336 -14.21 20.69 -8.68
C PRO A 336 -15.71 20.94 -8.82
N LYS A 337 -16.12 22.20 -8.72
CA LYS A 337 -17.53 22.58 -8.78
C LYS A 337 -18.12 22.29 -10.16
N ASN A 338 -19.24 21.55 -10.20
CA ASN A 338 -20.00 21.21 -11.42
C ASN A 338 -19.26 20.42 -12.51
N SER A 339 -18.10 19.83 -12.22
CA SER A 339 -17.30 19.06 -13.19
C SER A 339 -16.65 17.84 -12.52
N SER A 340 -16.17 16.89 -13.32
CA SER A 340 -15.39 15.76 -12.77
C SER A 340 -13.89 16.13 -12.65
N PRO A 341 -13.15 15.56 -11.66
CA PRO A 341 -11.70 15.77 -11.56
C PRO A 341 -10.95 15.38 -12.84
N LEU A 342 -11.32 14.25 -13.45
CA LEU A 342 -10.71 13.76 -14.70
C LEU A 342 -10.87 14.74 -15.86
N GLU A 343 -12.06 15.32 -16.01
CA GLU A 343 -12.33 16.34 -17.03
C GLU A 343 -11.49 17.60 -16.81
N ILE A 344 -11.41 18.09 -15.57
CA ILE A 344 -10.61 19.27 -15.24
C ILE A 344 -9.13 19.02 -15.45
N LEU A 345 -8.61 17.84 -15.08
CA LEU A 345 -7.22 17.47 -15.33
C LEU A 345 -6.92 17.35 -16.82
N ARG A 346 -7.84 16.79 -17.63
CA ARG A 346 -7.71 16.78 -19.11
C ARG A 346 -7.61 18.20 -19.66
N ILE A 347 -8.56 19.07 -19.28
CA ILE A 347 -8.61 20.46 -19.74
C ILE A 347 -7.33 21.21 -19.31
N ALA A 348 -6.90 21.04 -18.06
CA ALA A 348 -5.69 21.65 -17.54
C ALA A 348 -4.42 21.19 -18.29
N ARG A 349 -4.34 19.92 -18.69
CA ARG A 349 -3.24 19.41 -19.52
C ARG A 349 -3.21 20.08 -20.89
N GLU A 350 -4.35 20.12 -21.57
CA GLU A 350 -4.48 20.74 -22.90
C GLU A 350 -4.12 22.24 -22.89
N HIS A 351 -4.36 22.91 -21.76
CA HIS A 351 -4.09 24.34 -21.59
C HIS A 351 -2.76 24.64 -20.89
N GLY A 352 -1.97 23.62 -20.52
CA GLY A 352 -0.67 23.81 -19.84
C GLY A 352 -0.77 24.39 -18.43
N ARG A 353 -1.85 24.09 -17.69
CA ARG A 353 -2.17 24.63 -16.36
C ARG A 353 -2.24 23.56 -15.26
N LEU A 354 -1.71 22.35 -15.50
CA LEU A 354 -1.68 21.29 -14.48
C LEU A 354 -0.97 21.72 -13.20
N TYR A 355 0.11 22.52 -13.33
CA TYR A 355 0.84 23.05 -12.19
C TYR A 355 -0.02 23.88 -11.23
N ASP A 356 -0.96 24.66 -11.76
CA ASP A 356 -1.85 25.45 -10.90
C ASP A 356 -2.78 24.56 -10.07
N ILE A 357 -3.23 23.45 -10.66
CA ILE A 357 -4.06 22.45 -9.96
C ILE A 357 -3.24 21.74 -8.88
N GLU A 358 -2.01 21.36 -9.18
CA GLU A 358 -1.06 20.77 -8.22
C GLU A 358 -0.86 21.70 -7.03
N ARG A 359 -0.44 22.95 -7.28
CA ARG A 359 -0.17 23.95 -6.24
C ARG A 359 -1.39 24.21 -5.37
N LEU A 360 -2.55 24.48 -6.00
CA LEU A 360 -3.79 24.75 -5.26
C LEU A 360 -4.23 23.52 -4.46
N THR A 361 -4.00 22.31 -4.95
CA THR A 361 -4.33 21.08 -4.21
C THR A 361 -3.54 20.96 -2.93
N PHE A 362 -2.22 21.16 -2.98
CA PHE A 362 -1.40 21.18 -1.77
C PHE A 362 -1.83 22.31 -0.81
N GLU A 363 -2.00 23.52 -1.32
CA GLU A 363 -2.40 24.68 -0.51
C GLU A 363 -3.75 24.46 0.19
N ASN A 364 -4.76 24.03 -0.56
CA ASN A 364 -6.12 23.81 -0.05
C ASN A 364 -6.17 22.68 0.96
N VAL A 365 -5.54 21.53 0.68
CA VAL A 365 -5.54 20.39 1.60
C VAL A 365 -4.82 20.74 2.89
N LEU A 366 -3.66 21.40 2.82
CA LEU A 366 -2.93 21.84 4.01
C LEU A 366 -3.70 22.87 4.84
N GLU A 367 -4.39 23.81 4.20
CA GLU A 367 -5.26 24.76 4.88
C GLU A 367 -6.41 24.05 5.60
N ILE A 368 -7.06 23.08 4.93
CA ILE A 368 -8.14 22.29 5.53
C ILE A 368 -7.64 21.51 6.75
N ILE A 369 -6.48 20.85 6.65
CA ILE A 369 -5.90 20.09 7.78
C ILE A 369 -5.56 21.05 8.93
N SER A 370 -4.90 22.17 8.63
CA SER A 370 -4.49 23.16 9.62
C SER A 370 -5.69 23.74 10.37
N ALA A 371 -6.77 24.07 9.66
CA ALA A 371 -8.00 24.59 10.25
C ALA A 371 -8.75 23.54 11.08
N ASN A 372 -8.54 22.23 10.82
CA ASN A 372 -9.27 21.13 11.45
C ASN A 372 -8.36 20.15 12.21
N ARG A 373 -7.23 20.64 12.75
CA ARG A 373 -6.17 19.82 13.34
C ARG A 373 -6.66 18.83 14.40
N ALA A 374 -7.65 19.22 15.22
CA ALA A 374 -8.22 18.34 16.24
C ALA A 374 -8.98 17.13 15.66
N ARG A 375 -9.56 17.27 14.45
CA ARG A 375 -10.30 16.18 13.79
C ARG A 375 -9.38 15.21 13.06
N PHE A 376 -8.32 15.72 12.43
CA PHE A 376 -7.33 14.89 11.75
C PHE A 376 -6.33 14.24 12.73
N GLY A 377 -6.07 14.87 13.88
CA GLY A 377 -5.13 14.37 14.86
C GLY A 377 -3.73 14.19 14.27
N GLU A 378 -3.14 13.02 14.47
CA GLU A 378 -1.84 12.61 13.91
C GLU A 378 -1.98 11.64 12.72
N LYS A 379 -3.20 11.46 12.19
CA LYS A 379 -3.46 10.56 11.07
C LYS A 379 -2.74 11.07 9.82
N LYS A 380 -2.31 10.14 8.96
CA LYS A 380 -1.64 10.50 7.71
C LYS A 380 -2.65 11.05 6.69
N ILE A 381 -2.18 11.88 5.76
CA ILE A 381 -3.00 12.45 4.69
C ILE A 381 -2.36 12.17 3.35
N PHE A 382 -3.03 11.38 2.53
CA PHE A 382 -2.60 11.04 1.19
C PHE A 382 -3.05 12.13 0.21
N ILE A 383 -2.12 12.63 -0.60
CA ILE A 383 -2.34 13.68 -1.61
C ILE A 383 -1.77 13.18 -2.94
N ASN A 384 -2.63 13.13 -3.95
CA ASN A 384 -2.27 12.84 -5.33
C ASN A 384 -1.37 13.95 -5.92
N SER A 385 -0.22 13.57 -6.46
CA SER A 385 0.71 14.46 -7.16
C SER A 385 0.73 14.17 -8.66
N ILE A 386 0.78 15.21 -9.48
CA ILE A 386 0.81 15.14 -10.94
C ILE A 386 2.26 15.08 -11.42
N PRO A 387 2.77 13.94 -11.93
CA PRO A 387 4.19 13.77 -12.24
C PRO A 387 4.72 14.75 -13.31
N ASP A 388 3.90 15.07 -14.31
CA ASP A 388 4.25 16.00 -15.40
C ASP A 388 4.32 17.47 -14.94
N SER A 389 3.84 17.78 -13.74
CA SER A 389 3.71 19.15 -13.23
C SER A 389 3.83 19.21 -11.71
N MET A 390 4.79 18.47 -11.16
CA MET A 390 5.03 18.38 -9.72
C MET A 390 5.31 19.74 -9.10
N ILE A 391 4.90 19.89 -7.83
CA ILE A 391 5.19 21.09 -7.06
C ILE A 391 6.69 21.38 -7.03
N THR A 392 7.06 22.65 -7.23
CA THR A 392 8.48 23.04 -7.18
C THR A 392 9.02 22.99 -5.76
N GLU A 393 10.34 22.83 -5.64
CA GLU A 393 11.02 22.90 -4.33
C GLU A 393 10.75 24.23 -3.61
N TYR A 394 10.70 25.32 -4.36
CA TYR A 394 10.40 26.64 -3.84
C TYR A 394 9.00 26.72 -3.23
N ASP A 395 7.96 26.34 -3.97
CA ASP A 395 6.58 26.38 -3.48
C ASP A 395 6.36 25.40 -2.32
N PHE A 396 6.98 24.21 -2.38
CA PHE A 396 6.90 23.24 -1.29
C PHE A 396 7.58 23.75 -0.01
N ASN A 397 8.73 24.41 -0.11
CA ASN A 397 9.38 25.04 1.03
C ASN A 397 8.55 26.19 1.62
N ARG A 398 7.88 26.99 0.79
CA ARG A 398 6.92 28.01 1.27
C ARG A 398 5.79 27.38 2.07
N LEU A 399 5.24 26.28 1.59
CA LEU A 399 4.23 25.53 2.34
C LEU A 399 4.79 24.99 3.65
N CYS A 400 6.05 24.56 3.69
CA CYS A 400 6.72 24.08 4.90
C CYS A 400 6.91 25.20 5.93
N GLU A 401 7.20 26.43 5.50
CA GLU A 401 7.29 27.58 6.42
C GLU A 401 5.94 27.87 7.09
N LYS A 402 4.84 27.73 6.35
CA LYS A 402 3.48 28.01 6.86
C LYS A 402 2.88 26.84 7.64
N TYR A 403 3.14 25.59 7.23
CA TYR A 403 2.46 24.38 7.70
C TYR A 403 3.43 23.28 8.15
N GLY A 404 4.67 23.62 8.53
CA GLY A 404 5.74 22.67 8.82
C GLY A 404 5.40 21.61 9.88
N ASN A 405 4.50 21.94 10.82
CA ASN A 405 4.01 21.01 11.84
C ASN A 405 3.06 19.91 11.30
N ILE A 406 2.56 20.06 10.08
CA ILE A 406 1.64 19.12 9.40
C ILE A 406 2.38 18.30 8.34
N MET A 407 3.53 18.78 7.83
CA MET A 407 4.31 18.09 6.79
C MET A 407 4.59 16.61 7.09
N PRO A 408 4.94 16.20 8.33
CA PRO A 408 5.14 14.77 8.63
C PRO A 408 3.90 13.89 8.53
N GLN A 409 2.70 14.49 8.41
CA GLN A 409 1.44 13.75 8.19
C GLN A 409 1.24 13.42 6.72
N LEU A 410 1.89 14.11 5.79
CA LEU A 410 1.63 13.94 4.37
C LEU A 410 2.22 12.64 3.82
N VAL A 411 1.46 11.99 2.96
CA VAL A 411 1.90 10.92 2.06
C VAL A 411 1.64 11.39 0.64
N ILE A 412 2.68 11.50 -0.18
CA ILE A 412 2.54 11.97 -1.56
C ILE A 412 2.40 10.77 -2.48
N GLU A 413 1.31 10.73 -3.26
CA GLU A 413 0.99 9.62 -4.15
C GLU A 413 1.41 9.93 -5.59
N PHE A 414 2.04 8.94 -6.23
CA PHE A 414 2.42 8.98 -7.64
C PHE A 414 1.84 7.77 -8.37
N THR A 415 1.27 7.99 -9.55
CA THR A 415 0.75 6.91 -10.39
C THR A 415 1.87 6.07 -11.01
N GLU A 416 1.61 4.78 -11.27
CA GLU A 416 2.58 3.84 -11.85
C GLU A 416 3.12 4.28 -13.24
N GLN A 417 2.31 4.99 -14.04
CA GLN A 417 2.62 5.39 -15.42
C GLN A 417 3.41 6.69 -15.56
N ALA A 418 3.79 7.31 -14.45
CA ALA A 418 4.59 8.52 -14.46
C ALA A 418 5.89 8.26 -15.27
N ASP A 419 6.10 9.00 -16.38
CA ASP A 419 7.27 8.82 -17.26
C ASP A 419 8.49 9.51 -16.61
N LEU A 420 9.14 8.73 -15.76
CA LEU A 420 9.89 9.22 -14.63
C LEU A 420 11.39 9.14 -14.91
N THR A 421 11.98 10.23 -15.43
CA THR A 421 13.45 10.37 -15.52
C THR A 421 14.07 10.38 -14.10
N GLY A 422 15.03 9.49 -13.84
CA GLY A 422 15.51 9.17 -12.48
C GLY A 422 15.99 10.36 -11.63
N ASP A 423 16.57 11.40 -12.23
CA ASP A 423 17.20 12.50 -11.50
C ASP A 423 16.21 13.48 -10.83
N LYS A 424 15.07 13.76 -11.49
CA LYS A 424 14.04 14.67 -10.96
C LYS A 424 13.34 14.08 -9.73
N ILE A 425 13.08 12.79 -9.77
CA ILE A 425 12.37 12.06 -8.69
C ILE A 425 13.27 11.87 -7.50
N ALA A 426 14.54 11.52 -7.71
CA ALA A 426 15.49 11.38 -6.62
C ALA A 426 15.59 12.69 -5.82
N SER A 427 15.60 13.83 -6.54
CA SER A 427 15.62 15.17 -5.94
C SER A 427 14.33 15.50 -5.18
N LEU A 428 13.16 15.24 -5.77
CA LEU A 428 11.86 15.49 -5.12
C LEU A 428 11.59 14.53 -3.96
N ARG A 429 12.00 13.26 -4.09
CA ARG A 429 12.00 12.30 -2.98
C ARG A 429 12.84 12.79 -1.82
N HIS A 430 14.05 13.28 -2.10
CA HIS A 430 14.91 13.85 -1.08
C HIS A 430 14.23 15.05 -0.42
N LEU A 431 13.61 15.94 -1.21
CA LEU A 431 12.85 17.07 -0.71
C LEU A 431 11.73 16.63 0.25
N PHE A 432 10.84 15.74 -0.18
CA PHE A 432 9.71 15.28 0.64
C PHE A 432 10.18 14.55 1.91
N LYS A 433 11.11 13.61 1.79
CA LYS A 433 11.65 12.87 2.96
C LYS A 433 12.39 13.79 3.92
N SER A 434 13.09 14.82 3.45
CA SER A 434 13.77 15.80 4.32
C SER A 434 12.80 16.59 5.22
N LYS A 435 11.52 16.65 4.86
CA LYS A 435 10.46 17.30 5.64
C LYS A 435 9.58 16.31 6.42
N GLY A 436 9.94 15.02 6.41
CA GLY A 436 9.22 13.96 7.12
C GLY A 436 8.00 13.41 6.39
N CYS A 437 7.77 13.80 5.12
CA CYS A 437 6.69 13.26 4.32
C CYS A 437 7.00 11.82 3.87
N MET A 438 5.96 11.02 3.71
CA MET A 438 6.03 9.69 3.13
C MET A 438 5.68 9.73 1.64
N ILE A 439 6.02 8.67 0.92
CA ILE A 439 5.70 8.52 -0.50
C ILE A 439 4.94 7.21 -0.73
N ALA A 440 3.94 7.25 -1.60
CA ALA A 440 3.18 6.10 -2.03
C ALA A 440 3.19 5.96 -3.56
N ILE A 441 3.09 4.73 -4.05
CA ILE A 441 2.77 4.42 -5.45
C ILE A 441 1.31 4.02 -5.55
N ASP A 442 0.60 4.62 -6.49
CA ASP A 442 -0.82 4.43 -6.78
C ASP A 442 -1.06 3.56 -8.02
N ASP A 443 -2.24 2.95 -8.11
CA ASP A 443 -2.68 2.09 -9.21
C ASP A 443 -1.77 0.89 -9.54
N TYR A 444 -1.01 0.37 -8.56
CA TYR A 444 0.00 -0.65 -8.81
C TYR A 444 -0.62 -1.97 -9.32
N GLY A 445 -0.20 -2.39 -10.52
CA GLY A 445 -0.57 -3.66 -11.13
C GLY A 445 -1.78 -3.61 -12.07
N SER A 446 -2.24 -2.40 -12.43
CA SER A 446 -3.28 -2.14 -13.45
C SER A 446 -2.78 -2.26 -14.90
N GLY A 447 -1.45 -2.38 -15.12
CA GLY A 447 -0.80 -2.53 -16.43
C GLY A 447 0.48 -3.39 -16.40
N TYR A 448 1.18 -3.54 -17.54
CA TYR A 448 2.47 -4.25 -17.61
C TYR A 448 3.46 -3.61 -16.61
N SER A 449 3.71 -4.33 -15.52
CA SER A 449 4.38 -3.86 -14.31
C SER A 449 5.64 -3.04 -14.58
N ASN A 450 5.69 -1.81 -14.08
CA ASN A 450 6.93 -1.03 -14.06
C ASN A 450 7.61 -1.18 -12.69
N THR A 451 8.12 -2.38 -12.37
CA THR A 451 8.95 -2.63 -11.17
C THR A 451 10.07 -1.59 -11.03
N ALA A 452 10.53 -1.01 -12.14
CA ALA A 452 11.52 0.07 -12.14
C ALA A 452 11.05 1.32 -11.38
N ALA A 453 9.75 1.66 -11.39
CA ALA A 453 9.19 2.78 -10.65
C ALA A 453 9.30 2.55 -9.14
N VAL A 454 8.92 1.35 -8.66
CA VAL A 454 9.05 0.96 -7.25
C VAL A 454 10.51 0.98 -6.79
N LEU A 455 11.41 0.43 -7.61
CA LEU A 455 12.85 0.38 -7.31
C LEU A 455 13.49 1.78 -7.28
N SER A 456 13.07 2.68 -8.17
CA SER A 456 13.63 4.04 -8.28
C SER A 456 13.08 4.98 -7.21
N LEU A 457 11.77 4.92 -6.95
CA LEU A 457 11.09 5.78 -6.00
C LEU A 457 11.35 5.34 -4.55
N GLN A 458 11.48 4.03 -4.30
CA GLN A 458 11.57 3.43 -2.96
C GLN A 458 10.45 3.95 -2.04
N PRO A 459 9.19 3.67 -2.39
CA PRO A 459 8.03 4.19 -1.66
C PRO A 459 7.93 3.59 -0.26
N ASP A 460 7.22 4.27 0.62
CA ASP A 460 6.87 3.78 1.95
C ASP A 460 5.55 2.97 1.92
N VAL A 461 4.71 3.21 0.91
CA VAL A 461 3.43 2.50 0.70
C VAL A 461 3.24 2.13 -0.78
N ILE A 462 2.73 0.93 -1.06
CA ILE A 462 2.23 0.51 -2.37
C ILE A 462 0.72 0.36 -2.26
N LYS A 463 -0.02 1.09 -3.10
CA LYS A 463 -1.48 0.97 -3.22
C LYS A 463 -1.79 0.03 -4.40
N VAL A 464 -2.42 -1.09 -4.10
CA VAL A 464 -2.77 -2.14 -5.06
C VAL A 464 -4.10 -1.78 -5.69
N ASP A 465 -4.11 -1.62 -7.01
CA ASP A 465 -5.27 -1.18 -7.78
C ASP A 465 -6.48 -2.10 -7.56
N ARG A 466 -7.66 -1.48 -7.61
CA ARG A 466 -8.94 -2.16 -7.51
C ARG A 466 -9.07 -3.30 -8.53
N SER A 467 -8.53 -3.21 -9.75
CA SER A 467 -8.66 -4.28 -10.74
C SER A 467 -8.06 -5.61 -10.25
N LEU A 468 -7.09 -5.58 -9.33
CA LEU A 468 -6.51 -6.76 -8.69
C LEU A 468 -7.24 -7.20 -7.42
N ILE A 469 -7.98 -6.30 -6.77
CA ILE A 469 -8.74 -6.58 -5.55
C ILE A 469 -10.16 -7.06 -5.85
N ALA A 470 -10.80 -6.52 -6.89
CA ALA A 470 -12.14 -6.88 -7.30
C ALA A 470 -12.25 -8.40 -7.58
N ASP A 471 -13.24 -9.05 -6.98
CA ASP A 471 -13.51 -10.50 -7.11
C ASP A 471 -12.34 -11.42 -6.68
N ILE A 472 -11.38 -10.91 -5.87
CA ILE A 472 -10.19 -11.66 -5.46
C ILE A 472 -10.53 -12.93 -4.66
N ASN A 473 -11.68 -12.96 -4.00
CA ASN A 473 -12.20 -14.13 -3.27
C ASN A 473 -12.41 -15.36 -4.14
N THR A 474 -12.74 -15.19 -5.43
CA THR A 474 -12.97 -16.31 -6.36
C THR A 474 -11.79 -16.54 -7.32
N ASN A 475 -10.85 -15.60 -7.39
CA ASN A 475 -9.74 -15.64 -8.34
C ASN A 475 -8.40 -15.95 -7.68
N VAL A 476 -8.03 -17.23 -7.69
CA VAL A 476 -6.77 -17.74 -7.11
C VAL A 476 -5.52 -17.10 -7.73
N LYS A 477 -5.54 -16.73 -9.02
CA LYS A 477 -4.40 -16.06 -9.67
C LYS A 477 -4.18 -14.65 -9.09
N LYS A 478 -5.25 -13.88 -8.90
CA LYS A 478 -5.18 -12.56 -8.22
C LYS A 478 -4.67 -12.70 -6.78
N GLN A 479 -5.10 -13.75 -6.06
CA GLN A 479 -4.58 -14.03 -4.72
C GLN A 479 -3.07 -14.31 -4.72
N HIS A 480 -2.57 -15.15 -5.62
CA HIS A 480 -1.13 -15.42 -5.74
C HIS A 480 -0.33 -14.17 -6.10
N PHE A 481 -0.86 -13.36 -7.03
CA PHE A 481 -0.21 -12.11 -7.42
C PHE A 481 -0.13 -11.12 -6.25
N LEU A 482 -1.23 -10.94 -5.50
CA LEU A 482 -1.25 -10.12 -4.30
C LEU A 482 -0.26 -10.63 -3.24
N THR A 483 -0.17 -11.94 -3.00
CA THR A 483 0.83 -12.52 -2.09
C THR A 483 2.25 -12.14 -2.51
N GLY A 484 2.58 -12.25 -3.79
CA GLY A 484 3.90 -11.85 -4.30
C GLY A 484 4.23 -10.37 -4.07
N ILE A 485 3.24 -9.48 -4.19
CA ILE A 485 3.40 -8.05 -3.87
C ILE A 485 3.66 -7.87 -2.38
N ILE A 486 2.89 -8.55 -1.52
CA ILE A 486 3.03 -8.47 -0.06
C ILE A 486 4.41 -8.96 0.39
N ASP A 487 4.88 -10.09 -0.16
CA ASP A 487 6.20 -10.64 0.16
C ASP A 487 7.32 -9.69 -0.27
N PHE A 488 7.24 -9.14 -1.48
CA PHE A 488 8.17 -8.14 -1.96
C PHE A 488 8.19 -6.89 -1.07
N ALA A 489 7.01 -6.36 -0.73
CA ALA A 489 6.88 -5.16 0.10
C ALA A 489 7.43 -5.41 1.50
N ARG A 490 7.09 -6.55 2.12
CA ARG A 490 7.58 -6.96 3.44
C ARG A 490 9.11 -7.04 3.48
N LEU A 491 9.74 -7.68 2.49
CA LEU A 491 11.20 -7.80 2.40
C LEU A 491 11.91 -6.44 2.28
N ASN A 492 11.21 -5.42 1.77
CA ASN A 492 11.73 -4.07 1.58
C ASN A 492 11.20 -3.05 2.61
N ASN A 493 10.50 -3.49 3.66
CA ASN A 493 9.87 -2.64 4.67
C ASN A 493 8.90 -1.58 4.08
N ILE A 494 8.17 -1.99 3.04
CA ILE A 494 7.13 -1.19 2.37
C ILE A 494 5.77 -1.69 2.86
N LYS A 495 4.82 -0.78 3.08
CA LYS A 495 3.45 -1.11 3.48
C LYS A 495 2.56 -1.36 2.27
N VAL A 496 1.63 -2.31 2.36
CA VAL A 496 0.68 -2.59 1.28
C VAL A 496 -0.71 -2.08 1.66
N LEU A 497 -1.30 -1.31 0.76
CA LEU A 497 -2.67 -0.80 0.85
C LEU A 497 -3.52 -1.44 -0.26
N ALA A 498 -4.64 -2.07 0.07
CA ALA A 498 -5.57 -2.61 -0.92
C ALA A 498 -6.69 -1.60 -1.18
N GLU A 499 -6.87 -1.23 -2.45
CA GLU A 499 -7.89 -0.26 -2.86
C GLU A 499 -9.17 -0.88 -3.39
N GLY A 500 -10.24 -0.10 -3.33
CA GLY A 500 -11.52 -0.45 -3.92
C GLY A 500 -12.16 -1.69 -3.28
N VAL A 501 -11.90 -1.95 -2.00
CA VAL A 501 -12.56 -3.04 -1.25
C VAL A 501 -14.02 -2.68 -1.01
N GLU A 502 -14.94 -3.41 -1.66
CA GLU A 502 -16.37 -3.11 -1.62
C GLU A 502 -17.21 -4.18 -0.93
N THR A 503 -16.66 -5.38 -0.76
CA THR A 503 -17.36 -6.51 -0.15
C THR A 503 -16.61 -7.07 1.06
N TYR A 504 -17.36 -7.75 1.93
CA TYR A 504 -16.78 -8.51 3.04
C TYR A 504 -15.76 -9.54 2.55
N ASP A 505 -16.07 -10.25 1.47
CA ASP A 505 -15.24 -11.35 0.97
C ASP A 505 -13.89 -10.86 0.44
N GLU A 506 -13.85 -9.72 -0.25
CA GLU A 506 -12.62 -9.05 -0.67
C GLU A 506 -11.78 -8.60 0.53
N MET A 507 -12.42 -7.96 1.51
CA MET A 507 -11.77 -7.58 2.78
C MET A 507 -11.20 -8.81 3.50
N SER A 508 -11.97 -9.89 3.55
CA SER A 508 -11.61 -11.14 4.21
C SER A 508 -10.35 -11.76 3.61
N VAL A 509 -10.23 -11.77 2.29
CA VAL A 509 -9.06 -12.31 1.58
C VAL A 509 -7.85 -11.41 1.73
N THR A 510 -8.02 -10.10 1.52
CA THR A 510 -6.91 -9.11 1.64
C THR A 510 -6.32 -9.09 3.05
N ILE A 511 -7.15 -9.10 4.09
CA ILE A 511 -6.69 -9.23 5.48
C ILE A 511 -5.96 -10.55 5.65
N ARG A 512 -6.57 -11.71 5.35
CA ARG A 512 -5.91 -13.02 5.54
C ARG A 512 -4.56 -13.15 4.83
N ARG A 513 -4.36 -12.48 3.70
CA ARG A 513 -3.11 -12.53 2.91
C ARG A 513 -1.99 -11.63 3.41
N GLY A 514 -2.26 -10.69 4.32
CA GLY A 514 -1.20 -9.87 4.93
C GLY A 514 -1.17 -8.38 4.55
N VAL A 515 -2.17 -7.85 3.83
CA VAL A 515 -2.27 -6.42 3.50
C VAL A 515 -2.28 -5.52 4.76
N ASP A 516 -1.47 -4.46 4.82
CA ASP A 516 -1.39 -3.59 6.01
C ASP A 516 -2.60 -2.65 6.16
N TYR A 517 -3.08 -2.07 5.05
CA TYR A 517 -4.13 -1.06 5.04
C TYR A 517 -5.21 -1.35 4.00
N ILE A 518 -6.46 -0.93 4.26
CA ILE A 518 -7.59 -1.10 3.35
C ILE A 518 -8.29 0.24 3.12
N GLN A 519 -8.66 0.49 1.87
CA GLN A 519 -9.52 1.59 1.47
C GLN A 519 -10.61 1.09 0.52
N GLY A 520 -11.86 1.50 0.73
CA GLY A 520 -12.96 1.15 -0.16
C GLY A 520 -14.33 1.42 0.46
N PHE A 521 -15.39 1.19 -0.31
CA PHE A 521 -16.75 1.51 0.14
C PHE A 521 -17.27 0.59 1.23
N TYR A 522 -16.65 -0.59 1.43
CA TYR A 522 -17.00 -1.47 2.53
C TYR A 522 -16.63 -0.89 3.89
N THR A 523 -15.51 -0.17 3.97
CA THR A 523 -15.06 0.49 5.20
C THR A 523 -15.70 1.86 5.35
N ALA A 524 -15.47 2.76 4.38
CA ALA A 524 -16.06 4.10 4.37
C ALA A 524 -15.98 4.74 2.98
N LYS A 525 -17.02 5.48 2.60
CA LYS A 525 -17.06 6.27 1.36
C LYS A 525 -16.35 7.62 1.54
N PRO A 526 -15.86 8.25 0.45
CA PRO A 526 -15.37 9.63 0.51
C PRO A 526 -16.46 10.59 0.99
N GLN A 527 -16.16 11.42 1.98
CA GLN A 527 -17.09 12.40 2.52
C GLN A 527 -16.42 13.75 2.77
N LYS A 528 -17.19 14.84 2.74
CA LYS A 528 -16.68 16.18 3.06
C LYS A 528 -16.39 16.32 4.56
N GLU A 529 -17.20 15.67 5.40
CA GLU A 529 -16.96 15.59 6.84
C GLU A 529 -15.94 14.50 7.14
N ILE A 530 -15.02 14.79 8.06
CA ILE A 530 -13.96 13.86 8.46
C ILE A 530 -14.59 12.77 9.32
N VAL A 531 -14.48 11.52 8.87
CA VAL A 531 -15.01 10.33 9.54
C VAL A 531 -13.91 9.78 10.46
N PRO A 532 -13.97 9.98 11.79
CA PRO A 532 -12.88 9.62 12.70
C PRO A 532 -12.73 8.10 12.85
N ASP A 533 -13.83 7.37 12.72
CA ASP A 533 -13.92 5.93 12.94
C ASP A 533 -14.88 5.30 11.92
N ILE A 534 -14.60 4.06 11.52
CA ILE A 534 -15.50 3.26 10.68
C ILE A 534 -16.61 2.61 11.53
N PRO A 535 -17.69 2.08 10.92
CA PRO A 535 -18.73 1.40 11.69
C PRO A 535 -18.16 0.25 12.55
N ASP A 536 -18.56 0.18 13.83
CA ASP A 536 -18.05 -0.78 14.81
C ASP A 536 -18.16 -2.24 14.34
N ALA A 537 -19.25 -2.58 13.64
CA ALA A 537 -19.45 -3.92 13.09
C ALA A 537 -18.38 -4.30 12.06
N VAL A 538 -17.94 -3.35 11.23
CA VAL A 538 -16.87 -3.58 10.24
C VAL A 538 -15.52 -3.66 10.95
N ALA A 539 -15.26 -2.78 11.93
CA ALA A 539 -14.03 -2.86 12.73
C ALA A 539 -13.91 -4.19 13.48
N GLU A 540 -15.02 -4.72 14.01
CA GLU A 540 -15.05 -6.01 14.68
C GLU A 540 -14.79 -7.18 13.71
N GLN A 541 -15.38 -7.15 12.52
CA GLN A 541 -15.05 -8.12 11.46
C GLN A 541 -13.56 -8.10 11.12
N MET A 542 -12.96 -6.91 10.99
CA MET A 542 -11.52 -6.77 10.71
C MET A 542 -10.68 -7.35 11.85
N ARG A 543 -11.03 -7.07 13.12
CA ARG A 543 -10.37 -7.66 14.30
C ARG A 543 -10.45 -9.18 14.29
N MET A 544 -11.64 -9.75 14.05
CA MET A 544 -11.84 -11.20 13.97
C MET A 544 -11.00 -11.82 12.84
N LEU A 545 -11.03 -11.23 11.64
CA LEU A 545 -10.26 -11.71 10.49
C LEU A 545 -8.75 -11.63 10.73
N ASN A 546 -8.30 -10.58 11.42
CA ASN A 546 -6.91 -10.39 11.79
C ASN A 546 -6.48 -11.34 12.92
N MET A 547 -7.36 -11.70 13.85
CA MET A 547 -7.10 -12.78 14.83
C MET A 547 -6.93 -14.15 14.17
N CYS A 548 -7.53 -14.33 12.99
CA CYS A 548 -7.38 -15.50 12.13
C CYS A 548 -6.18 -15.39 11.17
N ARG A 549 -5.36 -14.32 11.22
CA ARG A 549 -4.12 -14.25 10.43
C ARG A 549 -3.11 -15.26 10.96
N PRO A 550 -2.48 -16.06 10.08
CA PRO A 550 -1.43 -16.97 10.49
C PRO A 550 -0.16 -16.29 11.05
N GLU A 551 0.05 -15.00 10.75
CA GLU A 551 1.34 -14.32 10.91
C GLU A 551 1.36 -13.25 12.04
N ILE A 552 0.21 -12.86 12.61
CA ILE A 552 0.11 -11.82 13.68
C ILE A 552 -0.37 -12.43 15.00
N LYS A 553 0.20 -13.56 15.38
CA LYS A 553 0.28 -13.94 16.80
C LYS A 553 1.75 -13.81 17.16
N LYS A 554 2.14 -12.81 17.95
CA LYS A 554 3.29 -13.01 18.85
C LYS A 554 2.89 -14.21 19.68
N ALA A 555 3.46 -15.37 19.38
CA ALA A 555 3.09 -16.61 20.02
C ALA A 555 3.22 -16.40 21.53
N ARG A 556 2.08 -16.47 22.23
CA ARG A 556 2.04 -16.40 23.68
C ARG A 556 1.69 -17.80 24.13
N ASP A 557 2.71 -18.53 24.55
CA ASP A 557 2.55 -19.89 25.04
C ASP A 557 2.31 -19.86 26.55
N TYR A 558 1.35 -20.64 27.02
CA TYR A 558 1.21 -20.97 28.43
C TYR A 558 2.18 -22.09 28.78
N ILE A 559 2.82 -22.06 29.93
CA ILE A 559 3.79 -23.09 30.32
C ILE A 559 3.18 -23.92 31.45
N VAL A 560 3.04 -25.22 31.23
CA VAL A 560 2.74 -26.20 32.28
C VAL A 560 4.09 -26.69 32.80
N HIS A 561 4.44 -26.26 34.01
CA HIS A 561 5.76 -26.47 34.58
C HIS A 561 6.00 -27.91 35.08
N ASP A 562 7.28 -28.27 35.16
CA ASP A 562 7.77 -29.57 35.63
C ASP A 562 7.09 -30.06 36.91
N GLY A 563 6.59 -31.30 36.86
CA GLY A 563 5.91 -31.98 37.95
C GLY A 563 4.46 -31.52 38.22
N CYS A 564 3.92 -30.57 37.46
CA CYS A 564 2.52 -30.14 37.59
C CYS A 564 1.54 -31.09 36.88
N GLU A 565 0.30 -31.08 37.36
CA GLU A 565 -0.88 -31.61 36.66
C GLU A 565 -1.91 -30.49 36.54
N GLU A 566 -2.21 -30.06 35.31
CA GLU A 566 -3.11 -28.93 35.05
C GLU A 566 -4.24 -29.30 34.10
N HIS A 567 -5.44 -28.79 34.40
CA HIS A 567 -6.63 -28.91 33.55
C HIS A 567 -6.90 -27.56 32.88
N LEU A 568 -6.70 -27.49 31.57
CA LEU A 568 -6.73 -26.27 30.79
C LEU A 568 -7.84 -26.32 29.74
N ASP A 569 -8.72 -25.31 29.80
CA ASP A 569 -9.74 -25.07 28.78
C ASP A 569 -9.13 -24.26 27.64
N ILE A 570 -9.04 -24.86 26.45
CA ILE A 570 -8.39 -24.25 25.27
C ILE A 570 -9.13 -22.97 24.83
N GLU A 571 -10.46 -22.93 24.91
CA GLU A 571 -11.26 -21.76 24.52
C GLU A 571 -11.02 -20.59 25.47
N LYS A 572 -10.90 -20.89 26.77
CA LYS A 572 -10.53 -19.89 27.77
C LYS A 572 -9.11 -19.39 27.56
N MET A 573 -8.16 -20.27 27.26
CA MET A 573 -6.77 -19.89 26.98
C MET A 573 -6.67 -18.94 25.77
N LEU A 574 -7.41 -19.24 24.71
CA LEU A 574 -7.52 -18.37 23.53
C LEU A 574 -8.11 -16.99 23.88
N SER A 575 -9.14 -16.97 24.74
CA SER A 575 -9.74 -15.72 25.26
C SER A 575 -8.73 -14.90 26.08
N ASP A 576 -7.85 -15.57 26.83
CA ASP A 576 -6.74 -14.97 27.60
C ASP A 576 -5.51 -14.64 26.73
N ARG A 577 -5.66 -14.72 25.40
CA ARG A 577 -4.65 -14.44 24.37
C ARG A 577 -3.47 -15.42 24.34
N TYR A 578 -3.60 -16.60 24.92
CA TYR A 578 -2.65 -17.69 24.68
C TYR A 578 -2.94 -18.33 23.33
N THR A 579 -1.88 -18.71 22.64
CA THR A 579 -1.93 -19.26 21.28
C THR A 579 -1.38 -20.67 21.21
N GLY A 580 -0.87 -21.14 22.33
CA GLY A 580 -0.35 -22.48 22.50
C GLY A 580 0.00 -22.77 23.94
N VAL A 581 0.47 -23.99 24.17
CA VAL A 581 0.95 -24.48 25.45
C VAL A 581 2.30 -25.17 25.26
N ILE A 582 3.19 -25.01 26.22
CA ILE A 582 4.44 -25.76 26.37
C ILE A 582 4.31 -26.60 27.64
N VAL A 583 4.47 -27.92 27.51
CA VAL A 583 4.45 -28.86 28.62
C VAL A 583 5.88 -29.26 28.95
N GLU A 584 6.33 -28.91 30.15
CA GLU A 584 7.65 -29.25 30.69
C GLU A 584 7.49 -30.43 31.64
N SER A 585 7.81 -31.66 31.24
CA SER A 585 7.82 -32.83 32.13
C SER A 585 6.60 -32.96 33.07
N ALA A 586 5.42 -32.70 32.53
CA ALA A 586 4.20 -32.49 33.30
C ALA A 586 2.99 -33.22 32.68
N VAL A 587 1.87 -33.21 33.41
CA VAL A 587 0.58 -33.70 32.92
C VAL A 587 -0.30 -32.50 32.53
N ALA A 588 -0.67 -32.39 31.26
CA ALA A 588 -1.53 -31.33 30.76
C ALA A 588 -2.81 -31.92 30.19
N HIS A 589 -3.94 -31.69 30.87
CA HIS A 589 -5.25 -32.04 30.37
C HIS A 589 -5.88 -30.86 29.64
N LEU A 590 -5.85 -30.92 28.31
CA LEU A 590 -6.35 -29.91 27.39
C LEU A 590 -7.73 -30.31 26.87
N TYR A 591 -8.76 -29.55 27.21
CA TYR A 591 -10.13 -29.84 26.78
C TYR A 591 -10.80 -28.63 26.13
N ALA A 592 -11.82 -28.89 25.30
CA ALA A 592 -12.67 -27.86 24.72
C ALA A 592 -14.15 -28.26 24.83
N ASN A 593 -15.04 -27.25 24.90
CA ASN A 593 -16.47 -27.45 25.15
C ASN A 593 -17.35 -27.21 23.90
N GLY A 594 -16.75 -26.76 22.79
CA GLY A 594 -17.38 -26.47 21.51
C GLY A 594 -16.84 -27.30 20.33
N CYS A 595 -17.54 -27.25 19.19
CA CYS A 595 -17.15 -27.97 17.96
C CYS A 595 -16.29 -27.15 16.99
N ASP A 596 -15.98 -25.89 17.30
CA ASP A 596 -15.31 -25.00 16.36
C ASP A 596 -13.82 -25.31 16.23
N VAL A 597 -13.29 -25.13 15.01
CA VAL A 597 -11.86 -25.30 14.71
C VAL A 597 -11.05 -24.16 15.34
N MET A 598 -10.15 -24.48 16.26
CA MET A 598 -9.36 -23.53 17.04
C MET A 598 -7.91 -23.45 16.57
N SER A 599 -7.41 -22.24 16.30
CA SER A 599 -5.98 -22.05 16.00
C SER A 599 -5.13 -22.03 17.27
N PHE A 600 -4.57 -23.19 17.62
CA PHE A 600 -3.79 -23.43 18.83
C PHE A 600 -2.62 -24.39 18.54
N VAL A 601 -1.55 -24.33 19.35
CA VAL A 601 -0.37 -25.21 19.17
C VAL A 601 0.02 -25.82 20.51
N ILE A 602 0.24 -27.13 20.53
CA ILE A 602 0.71 -27.86 21.70
C ILE A 602 2.18 -28.20 21.49
N LYS A 603 3.02 -27.98 22.50
CA LYS A 603 4.46 -28.28 22.47
C LYS A 603 4.87 -29.01 23.72
N THR A 604 5.85 -29.90 23.62
CA THR A 604 6.61 -30.36 24.78
C THR A 604 7.97 -29.68 24.79
N ALA A 605 8.54 -29.50 25.98
CA ALA A 605 9.91 -29.00 26.10
C ALA A 605 10.93 -30.07 25.69
N ASP A 606 12.13 -29.63 25.33
CA ASP A 606 13.27 -30.52 25.10
C ASP A 606 13.63 -31.25 26.41
N ASP A 607 14.20 -32.46 26.29
CA ASP A 607 14.63 -33.31 27.41
C ASP A 607 13.52 -33.58 28.44
N SER A 608 12.26 -33.68 27.98
CA SER A 608 11.08 -33.78 28.85
C SER A 608 10.33 -35.12 28.78
N LYS A 609 9.63 -35.45 29.87
CA LYS A 609 8.68 -36.58 29.93
C LYS A 609 7.26 -36.09 30.20
N SER A 610 6.50 -35.89 29.14
CA SER A 610 5.22 -35.19 29.22
C SER A 610 4.04 -36.12 28.97
N HIS A 611 2.93 -35.90 29.67
CA HIS A 611 1.67 -36.61 29.45
C HIS A 611 0.60 -35.59 29.07
N ILE A 612 0.10 -35.67 27.84
CA ILE A 612 -0.90 -34.75 27.31
C ILE A 612 -2.20 -35.53 27.18
N ILE A 613 -3.24 -35.08 27.86
CA ILE A 613 -4.59 -35.60 27.69
C ILE A 613 -5.34 -34.61 26.82
N LEU A 614 -5.81 -35.03 25.65
CA LEU A 614 -6.60 -34.22 24.74
C LEU A 614 -8.05 -34.68 24.80
N GLU A 615 -8.98 -33.76 25.10
CA GLU A 615 -10.40 -34.09 25.23
C GLU A 615 -11.31 -33.16 24.41
N ASN A 616 -11.95 -33.71 23.38
CA ASN A 616 -12.89 -33.02 22.48
C ASN A 616 -12.33 -31.74 21.83
N ALA A 617 -11.05 -31.73 21.49
CA ALA A 617 -10.37 -30.57 20.92
C ALA A 617 -10.24 -30.64 19.39
N ASN A 618 -10.75 -29.62 18.70
CA ASN A 618 -10.56 -29.42 17.27
C ASN A 618 -9.51 -28.33 17.02
N ILE A 619 -8.27 -28.73 16.76
CA ILE A 619 -7.10 -27.85 16.66
C ILE A 619 -6.65 -27.71 15.20
N LYS A 620 -6.32 -26.48 14.81
CA LYS A 620 -5.71 -26.14 13.53
C LYS A 620 -4.35 -25.49 13.70
N GLY A 621 -3.34 -26.10 13.08
CA GLY A 621 -1.99 -25.60 13.05
C GLY A 621 -1.87 -24.22 12.42
N ALA A 622 -1.17 -23.30 13.07
CA ALA A 622 -0.89 -21.94 12.56
C ALA A 622 0.26 -21.96 11.53
N LEU A 623 0.02 -22.57 10.37
CA LEU A 623 1.02 -22.83 9.33
C LEU A 623 2.17 -23.78 9.74
N ARG A 624 1.95 -24.61 10.75
CA ARG A 624 2.90 -25.59 11.29
C ARG A 624 2.12 -26.76 11.93
N GLN A 625 2.77 -27.86 12.30
CA GLN A 625 2.16 -28.99 13.04
C GLN A 625 1.43 -28.51 14.31
N CYS A 626 0.28 -29.15 14.59
CA CYS A 626 -0.58 -28.88 15.73
C CYS A 626 0.10 -29.24 17.05
N ILE A 627 0.75 -30.41 17.10
CA ILE A 627 1.51 -30.89 18.27
C ILE A 627 2.97 -31.02 17.87
N ARG A 628 3.89 -30.52 18.70
CA ARG A 628 5.33 -30.59 18.43
C ARG A 628 6.09 -31.08 19.63
N LEU A 629 6.73 -32.23 19.48
CA LEU A 629 7.61 -32.74 20.51
C LEU A 629 8.92 -31.96 20.52
N GLY A 630 9.44 -31.68 21.72
CA GLY A 630 10.81 -31.21 21.91
C GLY A 630 11.82 -32.32 21.64
N GLU A 631 13.09 -31.97 21.43
CA GLU A 631 14.17 -32.93 21.24
C GLU A 631 14.39 -33.78 22.50
N ASN A 632 14.80 -35.04 22.34
CA ASN A 632 14.98 -36.03 23.41
C ASN A 632 13.75 -36.20 24.33
N SER A 633 12.54 -35.94 23.82
CA SER A 633 11.33 -36.00 24.64
C SER A 633 10.63 -37.36 24.58
N ASP A 634 9.97 -37.74 25.68
CA ASP A 634 9.14 -38.94 25.79
C ASP A 634 7.71 -38.49 26.12
N THR A 635 6.82 -38.54 25.13
CA THR A 635 5.48 -37.95 25.23
C THR A 635 4.40 -39.01 25.12
N THR A 636 3.55 -39.09 26.13
CA THR A 636 2.28 -39.83 26.05
C THR A 636 1.17 -38.87 25.66
N LEU A 637 0.41 -39.19 24.61
CA LEU A 637 -0.79 -38.47 24.18
C LEU A 637 -2.01 -39.36 24.42
N GLU A 638 -2.79 -39.07 25.46
CA GLU A 638 -4.03 -39.77 25.78
C GLU A 638 -5.22 -39.06 25.13
N ILE A 639 -5.91 -39.75 24.23
CA ILE A 639 -7.07 -39.23 23.49
C ILE A 639 -8.37 -39.60 24.20
N LYS A 640 -9.19 -38.59 24.53
CA LYS A 640 -10.51 -38.73 25.18
C LYS A 640 -11.59 -38.06 24.35
N GLY A 641 -12.67 -38.77 24.05
CA GLY A 641 -13.75 -38.20 23.23
C GLY A 641 -13.37 -38.16 21.75
N THR A 642 -13.61 -37.04 21.06
CA THR A 642 -13.29 -36.90 19.62
C THR A 642 -12.45 -35.66 19.36
N ASP A 643 -11.19 -35.88 18.97
CA ASP A 643 -10.20 -34.83 18.72
C ASP A 643 -9.84 -34.77 17.24
N SER A 644 -9.60 -33.56 16.73
CA SER A 644 -9.17 -33.38 15.35
C SER A 644 -8.01 -32.39 15.22
N LEU A 645 -6.98 -32.76 14.46
CA LEU A 645 -5.82 -31.94 14.14
C LEU A 645 -5.82 -31.65 12.63
N SER A 646 -5.82 -30.38 12.24
CA SER A 646 -5.89 -29.96 10.84
C SER A 646 -4.77 -28.99 10.47
N TYR A 647 -4.55 -28.79 9.17
CA TYR A 647 -3.36 -28.15 8.56
C TYR A 647 -2.16 -29.09 8.47
N ASP A 648 -1.71 -29.59 9.61
CA ASP A 648 -0.62 -30.56 9.72
C ASP A 648 -0.66 -31.21 11.10
N GLY A 649 -0.12 -32.42 11.24
CA GLY A 649 -0.40 -33.25 12.41
C GLY A 649 0.56 -33.08 13.58
N ILE A 650 1.26 -34.16 13.93
CA ILE A 650 2.14 -34.27 15.10
C ILE A 650 3.59 -34.39 14.64
N SER A 651 4.46 -33.50 15.13
CA SER A 651 5.90 -33.58 14.90
C SER A 651 6.58 -34.48 15.93
N VAL A 652 7.35 -35.47 15.47
CA VAL A 652 8.14 -36.38 16.30
C VAL A 652 9.59 -36.40 15.81
N PRO A 653 10.49 -35.60 16.43
CA PRO A 653 11.93 -35.61 16.13
C PRO A 653 12.56 -37.00 16.32
N ASP A 654 13.65 -37.29 15.61
CA ASP A 654 14.34 -38.59 15.63
C ASP A 654 14.88 -39.01 17.00
N SER A 655 15.20 -38.04 17.84
CA SER A 655 15.63 -38.19 19.22
C SER A 655 14.48 -38.55 20.19
N SER A 656 13.23 -38.47 19.74
CA SER A 656 12.04 -38.42 20.60
C SER A 656 11.11 -39.62 20.43
N LYS A 657 10.19 -39.78 21.38
CA LYS A 657 9.22 -40.87 21.43
C LYS A 657 7.81 -40.34 21.64
N LEU A 658 6.88 -40.85 20.85
CA LEU A 658 5.45 -40.58 20.98
C LEU A 658 4.70 -41.88 21.24
N LEU A 659 3.89 -41.90 22.30
CA LEU A 659 2.94 -42.97 22.61
C LEU A 659 1.51 -42.40 22.61
N ILE A 660 0.67 -42.81 21.65
CA ILE A 660 -0.74 -42.43 21.57
C ILE A 660 -1.59 -43.53 22.22
N THR A 661 -2.43 -43.14 23.19
CA THR A 661 -3.30 -44.05 23.96
C THR A 661 -4.69 -43.45 24.17
N GLY A 662 -5.52 -44.12 24.96
CA GLY A 662 -6.85 -43.65 25.34
C GLY A 662 -7.96 -44.50 24.73
N ASN A 663 -9.17 -43.97 24.75
CA ASN A 663 -10.39 -44.64 24.27
C ASN A 663 -11.24 -43.76 23.35
N GLY A 664 -10.71 -42.61 22.92
CA GLY A 664 -11.37 -41.67 22.02
C GLY A 664 -11.09 -41.92 20.53
N ASN A 665 -11.41 -40.91 19.73
CA ASN A 665 -11.21 -40.86 18.28
C ASN A 665 -10.28 -39.70 17.93
N LEU A 666 -9.22 -39.97 17.19
CA LEU A 666 -8.28 -38.96 16.71
C LEU A 666 -8.36 -38.86 15.19
N TYR A 667 -8.68 -37.67 14.68
CA TYR A 667 -8.70 -37.36 13.25
C TYR A 667 -7.55 -36.41 12.92
N ILE A 668 -6.70 -36.73 11.94
CA ILE A 668 -5.64 -35.84 11.48
C ILE A 668 -5.75 -35.62 9.98
N ASP A 669 -5.87 -34.36 9.57
CA ASP A 669 -5.89 -33.96 8.16
C ASP A 669 -4.71 -33.00 7.86
N SER A 670 -3.73 -33.55 7.14
CA SER A 670 -2.57 -32.82 6.64
C SER A 670 -2.73 -32.55 5.14
N TYR A 671 -2.87 -31.28 4.78
CA TYR A 671 -3.02 -30.82 3.39
C TYR A 671 -1.80 -30.00 2.89
N ARG A 672 -0.64 -30.17 3.53
CA ARG A 672 0.64 -29.61 3.06
C ARG A 672 1.23 -30.50 1.95
N ASN A 673 1.90 -29.88 0.98
CA ASN A 673 2.61 -30.62 -0.06
C ASN A 673 3.63 -31.62 0.52
N ASP A 674 4.42 -31.24 1.52
CA ASP A 674 5.36 -32.13 2.26
C ASP A 674 4.86 -32.44 3.68
N GLY A 675 3.54 -32.68 3.79
CA GLY A 675 2.84 -32.85 5.06
C GLY A 675 2.95 -34.26 5.63
N CYS A 676 2.91 -34.35 6.97
CA CYS A 676 2.95 -35.62 7.68
C CYS A 676 1.92 -35.61 8.82
N CYS A 677 1.06 -36.62 8.89
CA CYS A 677 0.07 -36.68 9.98
C CYS A 677 0.75 -36.98 11.33
N ILE A 678 1.69 -37.92 11.40
CA ILE A 678 2.45 -38.23 12.61
C ILE A 678 3.90 -38.55 12.25
N GLY A 679 4.84 -37.72 12.69
CA GLY A 679 6.28 -37.93 12.48
C GLY A 679 6.98 -36.67 12.00
N SER A 680 7.67 -36.74 10.85
CA SER A 680 8.40 -35.60 10.29
C SER A 680 8.12 -35.41 8.80
N SER A 681 8.59 -34.29 8.25
CA SER A 681 8.39 -33.99 6.84
C SER A 681 9.18 -34.95 5.94
N TYR A 682 8.84 -34.95 4.65
CA TYR A 682 9.34 -35.88 3.64
C TYR A 682 10.87 -36.03 3.52
N ASN A 683 11.66 -35.04 3.95
CA ASN A 683 13.13 -35.08 3.90
C ASN A 683 13.79 -35.26 5.28
N ASP A 684 13.01 -35.29 6.35
CA ASP A 684 13.51 -35.25 7.72
C ASP A 684 13.53 -36.64 8.36
N THR A 685 14.34 -36.82 9.40
CA THR A 685 14.31 -38.02 10.23
C THR A 685 13.14 -37.97 11.21
N PHE A 686 12.63 -39.12 11.67
CA PHE A 686 11.53 -39.20 12.63
C PHE A 686 11.84 -40.17 13.76
N GLY A 687 11.22 -39.93 14.92
CA GLY A 687 11.44 -40.71 16.15
C GLY A 687 10.58 -41.95 16.29
N GLU A 688 10.53 -42.51 17.50
CA GLU A 688 9.71 -43.67 17.81
C GLU A 688 8.23 -43.27 17.91
N ILE A 689 7.37 -43.92 17.12
CA ILE A 689 5.92 -43.64 17.10
C ILE A 689 5.19 -44.91 17.49
N THR A 690 4.44 -44.87 18.59
CA THR A 690 3.60 -45.98 19.07
C THR A 690 2.15 -45.56 19.16
N ILE A 691 1.24 -46.34 18.56
CA ILE A 691 -0.20 -46.21 18.70
C ILE A 691 -0.72 -47.46 19.42
N ASP A 692 -1.26 -47.27 20.62
CA ASP A 692 -1.86 -48.31 21.47
C ASP A 692 -3.15 -47.76 22.09
N ILE A 693 -4.16 -47.59 21.23
CA ILE A 693 -5.43 -46.92 21.57
C ILE A 693 -6.61 -47.88 21.49
N ASN A 694 -7.48 -47.84 22.49
CA ASN A 694 -8.76 -48.55 22.48
C ASN A 694 -9.85 -47.70 21.79
N GLY A 695 -9.55 -47.21 20.59
CA GLY A 695 -10.34 -46.20 19.88
C GLY A 695 -10.07 -46.19 18.37
N ASN A 696 -10.42 -45.10 17.71
CA ASN A 696 -10.20 -44.94 16.27
C ASN A 696 -9.17 -43.85 15.98
N VAL A 697 -8.27 -44.09 15.01
CA VAL A 697 -7.32 -43.08 14.51
C VAL A 697 -7.49 -42.99 13.00
N GLU A 698 -7.91 -41.84 12.48
CA GLU A 698 -8.06 -41.60 11.05
C GLU A 698 -7.10 -40.51 10.59
N LEU A 699 -6.21 -40.85 9.66
CA LEU A 699 -5.15 -40.00 9.15
C LEU A 699 -5.35 -39.77 7.65
N GLN A 700 -5.32 -38.52 7.23
CA GLN A 700 -5.42 -38.12 5.84
C GLN A 700 -4.26 -37.20 5.46
N ALA A 701 -3.45 -37.62 4.49
CA ALA A 701 -2.34 -36.85 3.95
C ALA A 701 -2.59 -36.53 2.45
N ASN A 702 -2.98 -35.30 2.16
CA ASN A 702 -3.27 -34.81 0.82
C ASN A 702 -2.21 -33.79 0.39
N GLY A 703 -1.22 -34.22 -0.38
CA GLY A 703 -0.11 -33.37 -0.83
C GLY A 703 0.79 -34.12 -1.80
N ASP A 704 1.67 -33.41 -2.52
CA ASP A 704 2.59 -34.05 -3.47
C ASP A 704 3.41 -35.18 -2.80
N HIS A 705 3.80 -34.98 -1.54
CA HIS A 705 4.61 -35.89 -0.74
C HIS A 705 3.91 -36.17 0.60
N GLY A 706 2.81 -36.92 0.54
CA GLY A 706 1.94 -37.21 1.70
C GLY A 706 2.41 -38.42 2.51
N ILE A 707 2.53 -38.24 3.83
CA ILE A 707 2.88 -39.31 4.78
C ILE A 707 1.82 -39.35 5.89
N CYS A 708 1.21 -40.52 6.16
CA CYS A 708 0.33 -40.64 7.33
C CYS A 708 1.16 -40.84 8.61
N ILE A 709 2.05 -41.83 8.65
CA ILE A 709 2.92 -42.06 9.82
C ILE A 709 4.36 -42.29 9.35
N GLY A 710 5.32 -41.51 9.87
CA GLY A 710 6.75 -41.67 9.61
C GLY A 710 7.40 -40.39 9.09
N GLY A 711 8.19 -40.48 8.02
CA GLY A 711 8.96 -39.33 7.52
C GLY A 711 9.93 -39.67 6.39
N GLY A 712 10.96 -38.84 6.22
CA GLY A 712 11.96 -39.00 5.17
C GLY A 712 12.91 -40.16 5.40
N VAL A 713 13.77 -40.04 6.42
CA VAL A 713 14.84 -41.02 6.70
C VAL A 713 14.63 -41.66 8.07
N SER A 714 14.77 -42.97 8.16
CA SER A 714 14.81 -43.64 9.47
C SER A 714 15.78 -44.82 9.44
N PRO A 715 16.43 -45.15 10.57
CA PRO A 715 17.05 -46.44 10.76
C PRO A 715 15.99 -47.49 11.15
N CYS A 716 16.14 -48.74 10.68
CA CYS A 716 15.24 -49.84 11.07
C CYS A 716 15.18 -50.12 12.59
N GLU A 717 16.11 -49.58 13.38
CA GLU A 717 16.17 -49.76 14.82
C GLU A 717 15.07 -48.99 15.58
N THR A 718 14.46 -47.97 14.96
CA THR A 718 13.40 -47.16 15.56
C THR A 718 12.06 -47.46 14.87
N PRO A 719 11.31 -48.50 15.31
CA PRO A 719 10.13 -48.94 14.58
C PRO A 719 8.92 -48.02 14.84
N ILE A 720 8.06 -47.92 13.83
CA ILE A 720 6.66 -47.50 14.01
C ILE A 720 5.90 -48.69 14.60
N LYS A 721 5.21 -48.50 15.72
CA LYS A 721 4.46 -49.55 16.44
C LYS A 721 2.96 -49.27 16.41
N LEU A 722 2.17 -50.16 15.81
CA LEU A 722 0.71 -50.05 15.70
C LEU A 722 0.08 -51.23 16.45
N LEU A 723 -0.10 -51.09 17.77
CA LEU A 723 -0.29 -52.20 18.71
C LEU A 723 -1.75 -52.50 19.11
N SER A 724 -2.67 -51.55 18.88
CA SER A 724 -4.11 -51.75 19.06
C SER A 724 -4.91 -50.63 18.39
N GLY A 725 -6.23 -50.81 18.30
CA GLY A 725 -7.18 -49.82 17.79
C GLY A 725 -7.59 -50.04 16.33
N ASN A 726 -8.48 -49.17 15.84
CA ASN A 726 -8.85 -49.12 14.43
C ASN A 726 -8.16 -47.91 13.78
N ILE A 727 -7.17 -48.18 12.94
CA ILE A 727 -6.31 -47.17 12.34
C ILE A 727 -6.62 -47.10 10.85
N LYS A 728 -7.11 -45.95 10.39
CA LYS A 728 -7.40 -45.69 8.98
C LYS A 728 -6.44 -44.63 8.44
N MET A 729 -5.82 -44.90 7.31
CA MET A 729 -4.83 -44.03 6.68
C MET A 729 -5.20 -43.81 5.22
N SER A 730 -5.18 -42.56 4.77
CA SER A 730 -5.48 -42.18 3.39
C SER A 730 -4.44 -41.19 2.89
N SER A 731 -3.65 -41.57 1.89
CA SER A 731 -2.62 -40.72 1.31
C SER A 731 -2.85 -40.56 -0.20
N THR A 732 -2.92 -39.31 -0.67
CA THR A 732 -3.07 -39.00 -2.09
C THR A 732 -2.09 -37.92 -2.53
N GLY A 733 -1.43 -38.11 -3.68
CA GLY A 733 -0.28 -37.30 -4.05
C GLY A 733 0.59 -37.88 -5.15
N LYS A 734 1.85 -37.46 -5.21
CA LYS A 734 2.89 -38.02 -6.08
C LYS A 734 3.63 -39.15 -5.37
N ASP A 735 4.15 -38.89 -4.18
CA ASP A 735 4.77 -39.87 -3.30
C ASP A 735 3.90 -40.02 -2.05
N CYS A 736 3.32 -41.21 -1.86
CA CYS A 736 2.33 -41.49 -0.83
C CYS A 736 2.80 -42.63 0.07
N ILE A 737 2.79 -42.39 1.37
CA ILE A 737 3.15 -43.37 2.39
C ILE A 737 2.05 -43.47 3.44
N GLY A 738 1.56 -44.67 3.69
CA GLY A 738 0.71 -44.96 4.85
C GLY A 738 1.55 -44.92 6.12
N ALA A 739 2.32 -45.97 6.40
CA ALA A 739 3.25 -46.04 7.52
C ALA A 739 4.66 -46.40 7.05
N GLY A 740 5.61 -45.48 7.21
CA GLY A 740 7.03 -45.76 7.04
C GLY A 740 7.88 -44.61 6.52
N SER A 741 8.86 -44.91 5.66
CA SER A 741 9.92 -43.96 5.26
C SER A 741 10.02 -43.74 3.76
N TYR A 742 10.45 -42.55 3.38
CA TYR A 742 10.72 -42.22 1.98
C TYR A 742 12.11 -42.67 1.51
N ASP A 743 13.19 -42.10 2.04
CA ASP A 743 14.59 -42.30 1.61
C ASP A 743 15.45 -42.86 2.74
N GLY A 744 14.97 -43.93 3.35
CA GLY A 744 15.60 -44.58 4.49
C GLY A 744 14.99 -45.94 4.77
N SER A 745 15.59 -46.69 5.70
CA SER A 745 15.04 -47.99 6.08
C SER A 745 13.91 -47.80 7.10
N CYS A 746 13.00 -48.77 7.23
CA CYS A 746 11.90 -48.64 8.18
C CYS A 746 11.66 -49.94 8.94
N GLY A 747 11.48 -49.84 10.25
CA GLY A 747 10.88 -50.90 11.05
C GLY A 747 9.39 -50.63 11.25
N VAL A 748 8.52 -51.63 11.06
CA VAL A 748 7.10 -51.51 11.41
C VAL A 748 6.68 -52.76 12.19
N GLU A 749 6.15 -52.56 13.39
CA GLU A 749 5.62 -53.63 14.23
C GLU A 749 4.12 -53.40 14.46
N THR A 750 3.30 -54.42 14.22
CA THR A 750 1.86 -54.34 14.45
C THR A 750 1.38 -55.46 15.37
N GLY A 751 0.40 -55.15 16.20
CA GLY A 751 -0.20 -56.04 17.19
C GLY A 751 -1.71 -55.80 17.27
N ASN A 752 -2.54 -56.84 17.33
CA ASN A 752 -3.98 -56.78 17.71
C ASN A 752 -4.81 -55.58 17.19
N ALA A 753 -4.47 -55.02 16.03
CA ALA A 753 -5.06 -53.79 15.48
C ALA A 753 -5.79 -54.08 14.16
N THR A 754 -6.76 -53.23 13.83
CA THR A 754 -7.37 -53.19 12.50
C THR A 754 -6.82 -51.99 11.75
N ILE A 755 -6.12 -52.23 10.65
CA ILE A 755 -5.40 -51.20 9.88
C ILE A 755 -5.96 -51.13 8.46
N ASP A 756 -6.63 -50.03 8.12
CA ASP A 756 -7.17 -49.72 6.80
C ASP A 756 -6.30 -48.65 6.13
N ILE A 757 -5.72 -48.95 4.96
CA ILE A 757 -4.82 -48.02 4.26
C ILE A 757 -5.21 -47.88 2.81
N SER A 758 -5.46 -46.64 2.38
CA SER A 758 -5.66 -46.29 0.97
C SER A 758 -4.58 -45.31 0.50
N CYS A 759 -3.72 -45.75 -0.41
CA CYS A 759 -2.67 -44.91 -0.99
C CYS A 759 -2.85 -44.80 -2.51
N SER A 760 -2.81 -43.58 -3.06
CA SER A 760 -2.94 -43.34 -4.50
C SER A 760 -1.99 -42.24 -4.97
N GLY A 761 -1.07 -42.56 -5.89
CA GLY A 761 -0.13 -41.59 -6.45
C GLY A 761 0.82 -42.17 -7.49
N ASP A 762 1.83 -41.44 -7.94
CA ASP A 762 2.88 -42.00 -8.82
C ASP A 762 3.60 -43.15 -8.10
N ASN A 763 3.94 -42.91 -6.83
CA ASN A 763 4.55 -43.87 -5.92
C ASN A 763 3.66 -44.03 -4.69
N ALA A 764 3.11 -45.22 -4.48
CA ALA A 764 2.17 -45.48 -3.40
C ALA A 764 2.62 -46.68 -2.57
N LEU A 765 2.96 -46.46 -1.29
CA LEU A 765 3.34 -47.52 -0.38
C LEU A 765 2.50 -47.47 0.90
N ALA A 766 1.77 -48.54 1.19
CA ALA A 766 0.95 -48.55 2.40
C ALA A 766 1.78 -48.78 3.67
N VAL A 767 2.67 -49.77 3.70
CA VAL A 767 3.55 -50.05 4.85
C VAL A 767 4.98 -50.38 4.39
N GLY A 768 5.97 -49.66 4.90
CA GLY A 768 7.40 -49.97 4.75
C GLY A 768 8.26 -48.81 4.22
N SER A 769 9.16 -49.08 3.27
CA SER A 769 10.08 -48.06 2.75
C SER A 769 9.97 -47.87 1.24
N LEU A 770 9.86 -46.62 0.78
CA LEU A 770 9.81 -46.32 -0.65
C LEU A 770 11.19 -46.53 -1.29
N CYS A 771 12.25 -46.03 -0.65
CA CYS A 771 13.65 -46.21 -1.01
C CYS A 771 14.46 -46.70 0.21
N GLY A 772 14.69 -48.02 0.31
CA GLY A 772 15.40 -48.61 1.44
C GLY A 772 14.98 -50.05 1.71
N TYR A 773 15.49 -50.63 2.80
CA TYR A 773 15.04 -51.95 3.27
C TYR A 773 14.04 -51.80 4.43
N THR A 774 13.32 -52.87 4.72
CA THR A 774 12.26 -52.84 5.73
C THR A 774 12.32 -54.05 6.65
N ASP A 775 11.94 -53.88 7.91
CA ASP A 775 11.76 -54.96 8.90
C ASP A 775 10.34 -54.88 9.45
N ILE A 776 9.43 -55.65 8.85
CA ILE A 776 8.00 -55.62 9.15
C ILE A 776 7.64 -56.86 9.95
N LYS A 777 7.02 -56.66 11.13
CA LYS A 777 6.49 -57.72 11.98
C LYS A 777 5.03 -57.46 12.26
N ALA A 778 4.15 -58.27 11.69
CA ALA A 778 2.73 -58.23 11.98
C ALA A 778 2.32 -59.48 12.78
N ASP A 779 1.75 -59.28 13.98
CA ASP A 779 1.16 -60.35 14.79
C ASP A 779 -0.28 -59.97 15.18
N GLY A 780 -1.26 -60.84 14.95
CA GLY A 780 -2.65 -60.59 15.37
C GLY A 780 -3.33 -59.41 14.68
N THR A 781 -2.85 -58.96 13.51
CA THR A 781 -3.30 -57.73 12.87
C THR A 781 -4.25 -58.00 11.71
N THR A 782 -5.29 -57.19 11.56
CA THR A 782 -6.16 -57.20 10.37
C THR A 782 -5.78 -56.03 9.47
N PHE A 783 -5.33 -56.31 8.24
CA PHE A 783 -5.01 -55.29 7.24
C PHE A 783 -6.06 -55.26 6.13
N LEU A 784 -6.56 -54.07 5.81
CA LEU A 784 -7.30 -53.77 4.59
C LEU A 784 -6.50 -52.72 3.82
N ILE A 785 -5.83 -53.11 2.74
CA ILE A 785 -4.95 -52.20 2.01
C ILE A 785 -5.39 -52.07 0.56
N ARG A 786 -5.44 -50.82 0.08
CA ARG A 786 -5.66 -50.44 -1.32
C ARG A 786 -4.50 -49.52 -1.74
N SER A 787 -3.63 -50.00 -2.63
CA SER A 787 -2.47 -49.24 -3.10
C SER A 787 -2.49 -49.12 -4.62
N LEU A 788 -2.53 -47.89 -5.13
CA LEU A 788 -2.69 -47.58 -6.55
C LEU A 788 -1.61 -46.60 -7.02
N GLY A 789 -0.93 -46.90 -8.13
CA GLY A 789 0.06 -45.97 -8.68
C GLY A 789 0.87 -46.46 -9.87
N GLU A 790 1.86 -45.70 -10.33
CA GLU A 790 2.82 -46.22 -11.33
C GLU A 790 3.72 -47.28 -10.68
N ARG A 791 4.26 -46.96 -9.50
CA ARG A 791 5.00 -47.86 -8.62
C ARG A 791 4.22 -47.99 -7.32
N ALA A 792 3.76 -49.19 -6.97
CA ALA A 792 2.99 -49.33 -5.73
C ALA A 792 3.33 -50.59 -4.94
N GLY A 793 3.08 -50.54 -3.63
CA GLY A 793 3.19 -51.68 -2.74
C GLY A 793 2.23 -51.59 -1.58
N CYS A 794 1.81 -52.76 -1.07
CA CYS A 794 1.01 -52.80 0.15
C CYS A 794 1.92 -52.94 1.38
N ILE A 795 2.72 -54.01 1.45
CA ILE A 795 3.62 -54.29 2.58
C ILE A 795 5.00 -54.62 2.03
N GLY A 796 5.99 -53.73 2.24
CA GLY A 796 7.38 -54.01 1.90
C GLY A 796 8.18 -52.80 1.42
N SER A 797 8.87 -52.93 0.27
CA SER A 797 9.72 -51.85 -0.27
C SER A 797 9.73 -51.77 -1.80
N LEU A 798 9.83 -50.54 -2.34
CA LEU A 798 9.79 -50.28 -3.79
C LEU A 798 11.17 -50.12 -4.44
N ALA A 799 12.14 -49.53 -3.75
CA ALA A 799 13.49 -49.28 -4.27
C ALA A 799 14.58 -49.60 -3.23
N ALA A 800 15.81 -49.80 -3.70
CA ALA A 800 16.97 -50.17 -2.87
C ALA A 800 17.95 -49.00 -2.72
N LEU A 801 18.46 -48.77 -1.51
CA LEU A 801 19.57 -47.84 -1.23
C LEU A 801 20.92 -48.48 -1.59
N ASP A 802 21.14 -49.73 -1.17
CA ASP A 802 22.26 -50.57 -1.58
C ASP A 802 21.80 -52.06 -1.61
N GLY A 803 22.28 -52.84 -2.57
CA GLY A 803 21.82 -54.23 -2.76
C GLY A 803 22.30 -55.24 -1.71
N SER A 804 22.77 -54.77 -0.55
CA SER A 804 23.55 -55.54 0.44
C SER A 804 22.69 -56.13 1.56
N THR A 805 21.64 -55.42 2.00
CA THR A 805 20.80 -55.80 3.15
C THR A 805 19.41 -56.26 2.68
N PRO A 806 18.96 -57.48 3.02
CA PRO A 806 17.61 -57.92 2.68
C PRO A 806 16.56 -57.34 3.64
N SER A 807 15.43 -56.93 3.08
CA SER A 807 14.20 -56.67 3.83
C SER A 807 13.69 -57.96 4.50
N ARG A 808 13.03 -57.82 5.64
CA ARG A 808 12.35 -58.91 6.35
C ARG A 808 10.88 -58.58 6.52
N ILE A 809 10.01 -59.51 6.16
CA ILE A 809 8.56 -59.38 6.36
C ILE A 809 8.09 -60.64 7.08
N ASN A 810 7.57 -60.49 8.28
CA ASN A 810 7.04 -61.57 9.09
C ASN A 810 5.58 -61.29 9.44
N VAL A 811 4.67 -62.11 8.92
CA VAL A 811 3.23 -62.01 9.15
C VAL A 811 2.78 -63.25 9.90
N LYS A 812 2.16 -63.05 11.06
CA LYS A 812 1.73 -64.12 11.94
C LYS A 812 0.33 -63.84 12.50
N ASN A 813 -0.50 -64.87 12.66
CA ASN A 813 -1.84 -64.75 13.28
C ASN A 813 -2.69 -63.61 12.69
N SER A 814 -2.52 -63.27 11.41
CA SER A 814 -3.03 -62.02 10.84
C SER A 814 -4.00 -62.28 9.68
N THR A 815 -4.88 -61.33 9.41
CA THR A 815 -5.81 -61.36 8.27
C THR A 815 -5.50 -60.21 7.33
N LEU A 816 -5.18 -60.46 6.06
CA LEU A 816 -4.81 -59.44 5.08
C LEU A 816 -5.78 -59.48 3.90
N ASP A 817 -6.40 -58.35 3.57
CA ASP A 817 -7.14 -58.09 2.32
C ASP A 817 -6.44 -56.96 1.56
N LEU A 818 -5.74 -57.32 0.47
CA LEU A 818 -4.86 -56.42 -0.26
C LEU A 818 -5.33 -56.25 -1.71
N LEU A 819 -5.44 -55.00 -2.15
CA LEU A 819 -5.57 -54.63 -3.56
C LEU A 819 -4.36 -53.81 -3.97
N LEU A 820 -3.68 -54.25 -5.02
CA LEU A 820 -2.60 -53.52 -5.67
C LEU A 820 -2.96 -53.25 -7.13
N LYS A 821 -2.93 -52.00 -7.56
CA LYS A 821 -3.03 -51.63 -8.98
C LYS A 821 -1.86 -50.77 -9.38
N ALA A 822 -0.89 -51.32 -10.12
CA ALA A 822 0.27 -50.55 -10.54
C ALA A 822 0.97 -51.07 -11.79
N GLN A 823 1.78 -50.24 -12.45
CA GLN A 823 2.64 -50.76 -13.52
C GLN A 823 3.65 -51.77 -12.94
N CYS A 824 4.18 -51.51 -11.74
CA CYS A 824 5.18 -52.38 -11.12
C CYS A 824 5.17 -52.28 -9.60
N GLY A 825 5.43 -53.40 -8.90
CA GLY A 825 5.26 -53.42 -7.45
C GLY A 825 5.09 -54.79 -6.80
N SER A 826 4.74 -54.81 -5.51
CA SER A 826 4.33 -56.04 -4.82
C SER A 826 3.32 -55.78 -3.70
N ALA A 827 2.34 -56.67 -3.55
CA ALA A 827 1.37 -56.60 -2.46
C ALA A 827 2.04 -56.98 -1.13
N VAL A 828 2.70 -58.14 -1.03
CA VAL A 828 3.54 -58.47 0.13
C VAL A 828 4.93 -58.85 -0.33
N GLY A 829 5.90 -57.94 -0.19
CA GLY A 829 7.26 -58.18 -0.64
C GLY A 829 7.94 -56.93 -1.15
N CYS A 830 9.02 -57.11 -1.87
CA CYS A 830 9.84 -55.99 -2.33
C CYS A 830 9.99 -56.02 -3.84
N ARG A 831 10.05 -54.85 -4.48
CA ARG A 831 10.24 -54.79 -5.94
C ARG A 831 11.68 -55.12 -6.34
N LYS A 832 12.66 -54.33 -5.90
CA LYS A 832 14.09 -54.49 -6.30
C LYS A 832 15.02 -55.00 -5.20
N THR A 833 14.68 -54.76 -3.93
CA THR A 833 15.48 -55.20 -2.79
C THR A 833 15.34 -56.70 -2.56
N ALA A 834 16.36 -57.31 -1.94
CA ALA A 834 16.23 -58.69 -1.49
C ALA A 834 15.20 -58.76 -0.34
N CYS A 835 14.33 -59.76 -0.30
CA CYS A 835 13.30 -59.85 0.75
C CYS A 835 13.13 -61.28 1.27
N ASP A 836 13.20 -61.46 2.58
CA ASP A 836 12.85 -62.71 3.25
C ASP A 836 11.47 -62.57 3.90
N THR A 837 10.50 -63.30 3.35
CA THR A 837 9.09 -63.24 3.76
C THR A 837 8.68 -64.53 4.45
N VAL A 838 8.15 -64.41 5.67
CA VAL A 838 7.60 -65.51 6.47
C VAL A 838 6.14 -65.20 6.77
N ILE A 839 5.26 -66.13 6.44
CA ILE A 839 3.83 -66.06 6.73
C ILE A 839 3.45 -67.30 7.54
N SER A 840 2.83 -67.12 8.70
CA SER A 840 2.40 -68.24 9.54
C SER A 840 1.03 -68.00 10.17
N ASP A 841 0.21 -69.06 10.25
CA ASP A 841 -1.06 -69.04 10.97
C ASP A 841 -1.97 -67.86 10.54
N SER A 842 -2.01 -67.54 9.24
CA SER A 842 -2.64 -66.31 8.71
C SER A 842 -3.59 -66.56 7.54
N ASP A 843 -4.55 -65.66 7.35
CA ASP A 843 -5.50 -65.64 6.24
C ASP A 843 -5.20 -64.46 5.31
N ILE A 844 -4.81 -64.72 4.07
CA ILE A 844 -4.38 -63.66 3.14
C ILE A 844 -5.19 -63.72 1.85
N THR A 845 -5.79 -62.59 1.47
CA THR A 845 -6.43 -62.38 0.17
C THR A 845 -5.73 -61.24 -0.55
N VAL A 846 -5.25 -61.50 -1.76
CA VAL A 846 -4.52 -60.51 -2.58
C VAL A 846 -5.13 -60.43 -3.97
N HIS A 847 -5.37 -59.22 -4.42
CA HIS A 847 -5.76 -58.88 -5.78
C HIS A 847 -4.72 -57.93 -6.36
N VAL A 848 -4.00 -58.35 -7.41
CA VAL A 848 -3.00 -57.49 -8.08
C VAL A 848 -3.34 -57.29 -9.55
N GLU A 849 -3.17 -56.05 -10.03
CA GLU A 849 -3.36 -55.67 -11.43
C GLU A 849 -2.16 -54.84 -11.91
N GLY A 850 -1.52 -55.23 -13.02
CA GLY A 850 -0.29 -54.55 -13.47
C GLY A 850 0.61 -55.29 -14.47
N ASP A 851 1.68 -54.63 -14.92
CA ASP A 851 2.65 -55.20 -15.87
C ASP A 851 3.73 -56.04 -15.19
N ALA A 852 4.38 -55.51 -14.16
CA ALA A 852 5.48 -56.13 -13.41
C ALA A 852 5.19 -56.13 -11.90
N VAL A 853 4.05 -56.73 -11.53
CA VAL A 853 3.55 -56.79 -10.15
C VAL A 853 3.66 -58.19 -9.55
N ALA A 854 3.86 -58.27 -8.23
CA ALA A 854 3.83 -59.53 -7.50
C ALA A 854 2.77 -59.57 -6.39
N GLY A 855 1.98 -60.65 -6.30
CA GLY A 855 1.04 -60.84 -5.19
C GLY A 855 1.79 -60.99 -3.86
N ILE A 856 2.58 -62.06 -3.72
CA ILE A 856 3.48 -62.26 -2.57
C ILE A 856 4.89 -62.59 -3.09
N GLY A 857 5.89 -61.79 -2.71
CA GLY A 857 7.29 -61.96 -3.05
C GLY A 857 7.81 -60.85 -3.96
N SER A 858 8.34 -61.18 -5.13
CA SER A 858 8.91 -60.17 -6.03
C SER A 858 8.97 -60.60 -7.49
N ALA A 859 8.56 -59.71 -8.40
CA ALA A 859 8.69 -59.89 -9.85
C ALA A 859 10.11 -59.56 -10.37
N GLU A 860 10.82 -58.63 -9.74
CA GLU A 860 12.14 -58.14 -10.20
C GLU A 860 13.30 -58.51 -9.24
N GLY A 861 13.01 -58.78 -7.97
CA GLY A 861 13.97 -58.99 -6.88
C GLY A 861 14.26 -60.45 -6.53
N LYS A 862 15.19 -60.65 -5.58
CA LYS A 862 15.56 -61.97 -5.04
C LYS A 862 15.04 -62.10 -3.61
N GLY A 863 14.82 -63.31 -3.10
CA GLY A 863 14.28 -63.44 -1.75
C GLY A 863 13.87 -64.85 -1.39
N SER A 864 13.48 -65.09 -0.15
CA SER A 864 12.91 -66.38 0.27
C SER A 864 11.48 -66.21 0.77
N LEU A 865 10.64 -67.21 0.50
CA LEU A 865 9.25 -67.22 0.95
C LEU A 865 8.98 -68.50 1.74
N LEU A 866 8.48 -68.35 2.97
CA LEU A 866 8.05 -69.47 3.82
C LEU A 866 6.62 -69.25 4.29
N ILE A 867 5.70 -70.12 3.88
CA ILE A 867 4.30 -70.08 4.28
C ILE A 867 4.00 -71.31 5.14
N LYS A 868 3.41 -71.12 6.33
CA LYS A 868 3.07 -72.18 7.29
C LYS A 868 1.65 -72.03 7.81
N ASN A 869 0.89 -73.12 7.90
CA ASN A 869 -0.43 -73.12 8.54
C ASN A 869 -1.37 -71.97 8.08
N SER A 870 -1.31 -71.56 6.83
CA SER A 870 -1.99 -70.35 6.35
C SER A 870 -2.88 -70.64 5.16
N ASP A 871 -3.92 -69.85 4.98
CA ASP A 871 -4.80 -69.90 3.81
C ASP A 871 -4.59 -68.64 2.96
N ILE A 872 -4.11 -68.84 1.72
CA ILE A 872 -3.79 -67.76 0.78
C ILE A 872 -4.70 -67.85 -0.44
N ARG A 873 -5.36 -66.74 -0.77
CA ARG A 873 -6.10 -66.52 -2.02
C ARG A 873 -5.43 -65.38 -2.76
N SER A 874 -4.90 -65.65 -3.94
CA SER A 874 -4.25 -64.64 -4.78
C SER A 874 -4.89 -64.63 -6.16
N SER A 875 -5.20 -63.45 -6.67
CA SER A 875 -5.56 -63.27 -8.07
C SER A 875 -4.76 -62.17 -8.70
N SER A 876 -4.19 -62.45 -9.86
CA SER A 876 -3.36 -61.55 -10.63
C SER A 876 -3.97 -61.36 -12.02
N SER A 877 -4.22 -60.12 -12.43
CA SER A 877 -4.64 -59.76 -13.80
C SER A 877 -3.60 -58.84 -14.42
N SER A 878 -2.84 -59.31 -15.41
CA SER A 878 -1.54 -58.72 -15.72
C SER A 878 -1.10 -58.75 -17.17
N GLY A 879 -0.15 -57.84 -17.48
CA GLY A 879 0.64 -57.80 -18.71
C GLY A 879 1.92 -58.66 -18.66
N ILE A 880 3.08 -58.06 -18.99
CA ILE A 880 4.28 -58.75 -19.51
C ILE A 880 5.10 -59.57 -18.47
N TYR A 881 5.16 -59.17 -17.18
CA TYR A 881 6.12 -59.69 -16.18
C TYR A 881 5.57 -59.86 -14.75
N SER A 882 4.33 -60.33 -14.59
CA SER A 882 3.71 -60.52 -13.27
C SER A 882 4.03 -61.86 -12.60
N LEU A 883 3.89 -61.91 -11.28
CA LEU A 883 4.10 -63.11 -10.48
C LEU A 883 3.06 -63.22 -9.37
N ASP A 884 2.29 -64.29 -9.30
CA ASP A 884 1.27 -64.40 -8.24
C ASP A 884 1.91 -64.61 -6.85
N ILE A 885 2.76 -65.65 -6.71
CA ILE A 885 3.48 -65.96 -5.46
C ILE A 885 4.90 -66.48 -5.76
N GLY A 886 5.95 -65.86 -5.20
CA GLY A 886 7.33 -66.35 -5.23
C GLY A 886 8.42 -65.31 -5.51
N PHE A 887 9.61 -65.78 -5.89
CA PHE A 887 10.77 -64.95 -6.27
C PHE A 887 11.46 -65.51 -7.51
N MET A 888 12.18 -64.66 -8.27
CA MET A 888 12.87 -65.07 -9.51
C MET A 888 14.06 -66.03 -9.31
N ASN A 889 14.72 -66.05 -8.14
CA ASN A 889 16.05 -66.68 -7.98
C ASN A 889 16.28 -67.49 -6.66
N LYS A 890 15.25 -67.73 -5.83
CA LYS A 890 15.36 -68.47 -4.54
C LYS A 890 14.02 -69.13 -4.18
N GLY A 891 14.06 -70.19 -3.37
CA GLY A 891 12.95 -71.12 -3.16
C GLY A 891 11.78 -70.57 -2.33
N CYS A 892 10.56 -71.01 -2.70
CA CYS A 892 9.33 -70.86 -1.94
C CYS A 892 9.03 -72.19 -1.22
N ILE A 893 8.78 -72.15 0.09
CA ILE A 893 8.43 -73.32 0.90
C ILE A 893 7.03 -73.12 1.47
N ILE A 894 6.11 -74.04 1.17
CA ILE A 894 4.74 -74.03 1.66
C ILE A 894 4.55 -75.27 2.54
N ASN A 895 4.20 -75.08 3.81
CA ASN A 895 4.02 -76.17 4.77
C ASN A 895 2.62 -76.09 5.40
N ASN A 896 1.86 -77.18 5.31
CA ASN A 896 0.54 -77.30 5.94
C ASN A 896 -0.39 -76.09 5.66
N SER A 897 -0.43 -75.61 4.42
CA SER A 897 -1.11 -74.37 4.03
C SER A 897 -1.90 -74.58 2.74
N THR A 898 -3.00 -73.84 2.57
CA THR A 898 -3.78 -73.82 1.33
C THR A 898 -3.40 -72.60 0.50
N VAL A 899 -3.09 -72.79 -0.78
CA VAL A 899 -2.82 -71.68 -1.70
C VAL A 899 -3.70 -71.82 -2.93
N ASN A 900 -4.59 -70.85 -3.15
CA ASN A 900 -5.43 -70.74 -4.34
C ASN A 900 -5.00 -69.51 -5.13
N SER A 901 -4.41 -69.72 -6.31
CA SER A 901 -3.75 -68.73 -7.14
C SER A 901 -4.41 -68.70 -8.53
N HIS A 902 -4.80 -67.51 -8.99
CA HIS A 902 -5.46 -67.31 -10.29
C HIS A 902 -4.76 -66.20 -11.08
N LEU A 903 -4.03 -66.59 -12.14
CA LEU A 903 -3.29 -65.67 -13.00
C LEU A 903 -3.97 -65.55 -14.37
N ILE A 904 -4.34 -64.33 -14.75
CA ILE A 904 -4.89 -63.97 -16.07
C ILE A 904 -3.83 -63.16 -16.82
N ASN A 905 -3.22 -63.75 -17.86
CA ASN A 905 -2.22 -63.12 -18.73
C ASN A 905 -2.82 -62.73 -20.08
N ASP A 906 -2.29 -61.65 -20.67
CA ASP A 906 -2.61 -61.26 -22.05
C ASP A 906 -2.11 -62.33 -23.06
N PRO A 907 -2.97 -62.89 -23.92
CA PRO A 907 -2.60 -63.93 -24.88
C PRO A 907 -1.56 -63.52 -25.92
N ASP A 908 -1.32 -62.22 -26.15
CA ASP A 908 -0.36 -61.74 -27.17
C ASP A 908 1.11 -61.76 -26.70
N TYR A 909 1.39 -62.03 -25.42
CA TYR A 909 2.74 -62.15 -24.87
C TYR A 909 3.13 -63.61 -24.59
N HIS A 910 3.73 -64.26 -25.58
CA HIS A 910 4.29 -65.62 -25.47
C HIS A 910 5.64 -65.64 -24.72
N GLU A 911 5.62 -65.65 -23.39
CA GLU A 911 6.61 -66.42 -22.60
C GLU A 911 5.87 -67.33 -21.61
N PRO A 912 6.26 -68.61 -21.46
CA PRO A 912 5.53 -69.56 -20.64
C PRO A 912 5.58 -69.14 -19.16
N SER A 913 4.39 -68.92 -18.61
CA SER A 913 4.06 -68.86 -17.17
C SER A 913 5.05 -69.67 -16.30
N ARG A 914 5.80 -68.97 -15.43
CA ARG A 914 6.68 -69.60 -14.44
C ARG A 914 5.92 -69.85 -13.13
N LEU A 915 5.08 -70.88 -13.11
CA LEU A 915 4.80 -71.59 -11.87
C LEU A 915 6.09 -72.37 -11.52
N MET A 916 6.83 -71.94 -10.49
CA MET A 916 7.91 -72.78 -9.96
C MET A 916 7.29 -74.04 -9.34
N GLN A 917 7.73 -75.20 -9.82
CA GLN A 917 7.32 -76.53 -9.33
C GLN A 917 7.50 -76.65 -7.82
N GLN A 918 6.48 -77.20 -7.16
CA GLN A 918 6.59 -77.78 -5.82
C GLN A 918 7.70 -78.84 -5.78
N ASN A 919 8.58 -78.75 -4.78
CA ASN A 919 9.33 -79.88 -4.24
C ASN A 919 9.01 -80.00 -2.76
#